data_AF-A0A8H6CCP3-F1
#
_entry.id   AF-A0A8H6CCP3-F1
#
_cell.length_a   1.000
_cell.length_b   1.000
_cell.length_c   1.000
_cell.angle_alpha   90.00
_cell.angle_beta   90.00
_cell.angle_gamma   90.00
#
_symmetry.space_group_name_H-M   'P 1'
#
loop_
_entity.id
_entity.type
_entity.pdbx_description
1 polymer ?
#
loop_
_entity_poly.entity_id
_entity_poly.type
_entity_poly.pdbx_seq_one_letter_code
_entity_poly.pdbx_strand_id
1 'polypeptide(L)'
;MEASRGPPRVKNKAPAPQQISAEQLLREAVDRQEPGLQAPTQRFADLEELHEFQGRKRKEFEDYVRRNRINMNNWMRYAQWELEQKEFRRARSIFERALDVDSTSVILWIRYVEAEMKTRNINHARNILDRAVTILPRVDKLWYKYVYMEETLGNVAGTRQVFERWMSWEPDEAAWSAYIKLEKRYNEFSRARAIFERFTVVHPEPRNWIKWARFEEENGTSDLVREVFGMAIETLGDHFMDERLFIAYARYEAKLKEYERARAIYKYALDRLPRSKAMTLHKSYTTFEKQFGDREGVEDVILSKRRVQYEEQIKENPKNYDVWFDFARLEEMSQDPERVREVYERAIAQIPPTQEKRHWRRYIYLWVFYALYEEMDNGDIERARQIYSECLKLIPHKKFTFAKIWIMKAQFEVRQMQLQAARKTMGNAIGQCPKDKLFKGYVELELKLFEFVRCRTLYEKYIAWNPANCQAWIKFAELERGLDDLDRTRGLFELAVDQPVLDMPELLWKAYIDFEEEEGEYGRTRRLYERLLDKTDHVKVWISYAHFEINVPEEGEEEDEEQEDRPISEEAKQRAREVFERAYKSMREKELKEERVALLTAWKSFEGTHGAPSDIEKVDKQMPRKVKKRRKLDDDSFEEYMDYVFPADDESAAKMSKLLQMAHQWKQTQGENGVA
;
A
#
# COMPACT_ATOMS: atom_id res chain seq x y z
N MET A 1 44.38 -39.87 -52.41
CA MET A 1 44.22 -41.34 -52.42
C MET A 1 42.73 -41.63 -52.30
N GLU A 2 42.10 -41.94 -53.43
CA GLU A 2 40.70 -42.38 -53.49
C GLU A 2 40.60 -43.74 -52.81
N ALA A 3 40.13 -43.74 -51.56
CA ALA A 3 39.83 -44.97 -50.84
C ALA A 3 38.70 -45.69 -51.56
N SER A 4 38.96 -46.96 -51.92
CA SER A 4 37.98 -47.93 -52.39
C SER A 4 36.64 -47.73 -51.69
N ARG A 5 35.59 -47.36 -52.45
CA ARG A 5 34.22 -47.47 -51.99
C ARG A 5 33.93 -48.95 -51.77
N GLY A 6 34.25 -49.44 -50.58
CA GLY A 6 33.75 -50.71 -50.08
C GLY A 6 32.22 -50.71 -50.14
N PRO A 7 31.59 -51.89 -50.11
CA PRO A 7 30.13 -52.02 -50.18
C PRO A 7 29.49 -51.06 -49.17
N PRO A 8 28.35 -50.42 -49.50
CA PRO A 8 27.76 -49.39 -48.66
C PRO A 8 27.57 -49.94 -47.24
N ARG A 9 28.48 -49.56 -46.33
CA ARG A 9 28.35 -49.88 -44.91
C ARG A 9 27.05 -49.22 -44.50
N VAL A 10 26.08 -50.03 -44.10
CA VAL A 10 24.81 -49.56 -43.55
C VAL A 10 25.18 -48.65 -42.38
N LYS A 11 25.10 -47.33 -42.59
CA LYS A 11 25.43 -46.36 -41.55
C LYS A 11 24.35 -46.50 -40.50
N ASN A 12 24.74 -46.89 -39.30
CA ASN A 12 23.81 -46.90 -38.18
C ASN A 12 23.36 -45.45 -37.94
N LYS A 13 22.09 -45.15 -38.28
CA LYS A 13 21.47 -43.84 -38.06
C LYS A 13 20.86 -43.72 -36.66
N ALA A 14 21.14 -44.68 -35.76
CA ALA A 14 20.79 -44.53 -34.36
C ALA A 14 21.43 -43.24 -33.80
N PRO A 15 20.74 -42.54 -32.90
CA PRO A 15 21.31 -41.35 -32.26
C PRO A 15 22.63 -41.73 -31.59
N ALA A 16 23.68 -40.97 -31.89
CA ALA A 16 24.98 -41.17 -31.25
C ALA A 16 24.84 -40.94 -29.73
N PRO A 17 25.43 -41.81 -28.88
CA PRO A 17 25.29 -41.72 -27.43
C PRO A 17 25.92 -40.44 -26.86
N GLN A 18 26.87 -39.84 -27.59
CA GLN A 18 27.46 -38.55 -27.26
C GLN A 18 27.28 -37.60 -28.44
N GLN A 19 26.60 -36.48 -28.18
CA GLN A 19 26.44 -35.41 -29.15
C GLN A 19 27.65 -34.49 -29.06
N ILE A 20 28.33 -34.26 -30.19
CA ILE A 20 29.48 -33.35 -30.24
C ILE A 20 28.98 -31.94 -29.92
N SER A 21 29.50 -31.34 -28.85
CA SER A 21 29.17 -29.97 -28.47
C SER A 21 30.19 -28.98 -29.05
N ALA A 22 29.81 -27.72 -29.17
CA ALA A 22 30.73 -26.66 -29.60
C ALA A 22 31.95 -26.50 -28.68
N GLU A 23 31.77 -26.78 -27.38
CA GLU A 23 32.86 -26.81 -26.39
C GLU A 23 33.93 -27.85 -26.75
N GLN A 24 33.50 -29.04 -27.17
CA GLN A 24 34.42 -30.13 -27.52
C GLN A 24 35.27 -29.79 -28.74
N LEU A 25 34.70 -29.10 -29.74
CA LEU A 25 35.42 -28.62 -30.91
C LEU A 25 36.44 -27.52 -30.57
N LEU A 26 36.08 -26.57 -29.71
CA LEU A 26 36.98 -25.50 -29.28
C LEU A 26 38.14 -26.05 -28.44
N ARG A 27 37.87 -27.02 -27.58
CA ARG A 27 38.90 -27.70 -26.79
C ARG A 27 39.88 -28.45 -27.67
N GLU A 28 39.37 -29.22 -28.64
CA GLU A 28 40.21 -29.95 -29.59
C GLU A 28 41.01 -29.00 -30.49
N ALA A 29 40.48 -27.82 -30.83
CA ALA A 29 41.20 -26.80 -31.59
C ALA A 29 42.34 -26.16 -30.78
N VAL A 30 42.15 -25.90 -29.48
CA VAL A 30 43.20 -25.40 -28.58
C VAL A 30 44.28 -26.47 -28.36
N ASP A 31 43.88 -27.72 -28.15
CA ASP A 31 44.81 -28.83 -27.94
C ASP A 31 45.66 -29.13 -29.19
N ARG A 32 45.13 -28.82 -30.38
CA ARG A 32 45.84 -28.91 -31.67
C ARG A 32 46.63 -27.66 -32.03
N GLN A 33 46.58 -26.60 -31.23
CA GLN A 33 47.38 -25.41 -31.49
C GLN A 33 48.84 -25.75 -31.21
N GLU A 34 49.66 -25.84 -32.25
CA GLU A 34 51.10 -26.05 -32.09
C GLU A 34 51.68 -24.93 -31.22
N PRO A 35 52.41 -25.27 -30.13
CA PRO A 35 53.07 -24.26 -29.32
C PRO A 35 54.07 -23.52 -30.21
N GLY A 36 54.05 -22.17 -30.15
CA GLY A 36 55.00 -21.37 -30.92
C GLY A 36 56.44 -21.80 -30.64
N LEU A 37 57.24 -21.95 -31.71
CA LEU A 37 58.64 -22.38 -31.63
C LEU A 37 59.41 -21.53 -30.60
N GLN A 38 59.84 -22.16 -29.49
CA GLN A 38 60.69 -21.50 -28.51
C GLN A 38 62.14 -21.47 -29.03
N ALA A 39 62.73 -20.28 -29.07
CA ALA A 39 64.14 -20.14 -29.45
C ALA A 39 65.05 -20.87 -28.43
N PRO A 40 66.11 -21.55 -28.90
CA PRO A 40 67.04 -22.25 -28.01
C PRO A 40 67.76 -21.28 -27.07
N THR A 41 68.03 -21.71 -25.83
CA THR A 41 68.73 -20.90 -24.83
C THR A 41 70.20 -20.71 -25.23
N GLN A 42 70.56 -19.49 -25.63
CA GLN A 42 71.94 -19.13 -25.96
C GLN A 42 72.71 -18.78 -24.69
N ARG A 43 73.91 -19.35 -24.52
CA ARG A 43 74.89 -18.95 -23.49
C ARG A 43 76.02 -18.20 -24.19
N PHE A 44 76.34 -17.01 -23.72
CA PHE A 44 77.41 -16.19 -24.30
C PHE A 44 78.77 -16.59 -23.69
N ALA A 45 79.76 -16.90 -24.53
CA ALA A 45 81.10 -17.29 -24.07
C ALA A 45 81.99 -16.06 -23.86
N ASP A 46 81.94 -15.09 -24.78
CA ASP A 46 82.85 -13.95 -24.83
C ASP A 46 82.15 -12.59 -24.94
N LEU A 47 82.87 -11.51 -24.65
CA LEU A 47 82.37 -10.13 -24.79
C LEU A 47 82.00 -9.77 -26.24
N GLU A 48 82.67 -10.39 -27.23
CA GLU A 48 82.38 -10.17 -28.65
C GLU A 48 81.01 -10.75 -29.05
N GLU A 49 80.70 -11.98 -28.61
CA GLU A 49 79.38 -12.59 -28.82
C GLU A 49 78.26 -11.82 -28.09
N LEU A 50 78.57 -11.30 -26.90
CA LEU A 50 77.66 -10.41 -26.17
C LEU A 50 77.43 -9.10 -26.94
N HIS A 51 78.47 -8.49 -27.51
CA HIS A 51 78.35 -7.28 -28.32
C HIS A 51 77.60 -7.51 -29.63
N GLU A 52 77.76 -8.67 -30.28
CA GLU A 52 76.99 -9.03 -31.46
C GLU A 52 75.51 -9.23 -31.11
N PHE A 53 75.22 -9.94 -30.01
CA PHE A 53 73.86 -10.10 -29.51
C PHE A 53 73.23 -8.74 -29.16
N GLN A 54 73.97 -7.88 -28.45
CA GLN A 54 73.54 -6.52 -28.16
C GLN A 54 73.30 -5.72 -29.43
N GLY A 55 74.18 -5.82 -30.43
CA GLY A 55 74.03 -5.14 -31.72
C GLY A 55 72.77 -5.58 -32.47
N ARG A 56 72.50 -6.89 -32.55
CA ARG A 56 71.29 -7.43 -33.15
C ARG A 56 70.03 -6.97 -32.42
N LYS A 57 70.02 -7.04 -31.09
CA LYS A 57 68.87 -6.60 -30.27
C LYS A 57 68.64 -5.10 -30.34
N ARG A 58 69.70 -4.29 -30.34
CA ARG A 58 69.60 -2.82 -30.55
C ARG A 58 69.00 -2.50 -31.91
N LYS A 59 69.46 -3.15 -32.97
CA LYS A 59 68.90 -2.97 -34.32
C LYS A 59 67.42 -3.33 -34.34
N GLU A 60 67.04 -4.44 -33.70
CA GLU A 60 65.65 -4.88 -33.58
C GLU A 60 64.79 -3.82 -32.87
N PHE A 61 65.23 -3.33 -31.72
CA PHE A 61 64.52 -2.29 -30.96
C PHE A 61 64.47 -0.94 -31.69
N GLU A 62 65.57 -0.50 -32.32
CA GLU A 62 65.59 0.73 -33.12
C GLU A 62 64.71 0.60 -34.37
N ASP A 63 64.61 -0.58 -34.98
CA ASP A 63 63.68 -0.82 -36.09
C ASP A 63 62.23 -0.77 -35.62
N TYR A 64 61.91 -1.34 -34.45
CA TYR A 64 60.57 -1.21 -33.86
C TYR A 64 60.21 0.23 -33.49
N VAL A 65 61.17 0.96 -32.92
CA VAL A 65 60.99 2.37 -32.55
C VAL A 65 60.87 3.25 -33.80
N ARG A 66 61.63 2.96 -34.87
CA ARG A 66 61.51 3.67 -36.16
C ARG A 66 60.16 3.40 -36.82
N ARG A 67 59.69 2.15 -36.83
CA ARG A 67 58.38 1.78 -37.40
C ARG A 67 57.22 2.36 -36.59
N ASN A 68 57.31 2.31 -35.26
CA ASN A 68 56.25 2.70 -34.34
C ASN A 68 56.76 3.72 -33.31
N ARG A 69 57.05 4.94 -33.78
CA ARG A 69 57.62 6.01 -32.95
C ARG A 69 56.74 6.41 -31.76
N ILE A 70 55.42 6.34 -31.90
CA ILE A 70 54.44 6.76 -30.88
C ILE A 70 54.29 5.72 -29.77
N ASN A 71 54.58 4.43 -30.03
CA ASN A 71 54.33 3.39 -29.05
C ASN A 71 55.37 3.40 -27.92
N MET A 72 55.01 4.04 -26.81
CA MET A 72 55.86 4.20 -25.64
C MET A 72 56.30 2.86 -25.01
N ASN A 73 55.54 1.78 -25.19
CA ASN A 73 55.93 0.47 -24.67
C ASN A 73 57.22 -0.05 -25.31
N ASN A 74 57.47 0.27 -26.58
CA ASN A 74 58.69 -0.13 -27.27
C ASN A 74 59.90 0.62 -26.71
N TRP A 75 59.75 1.94 -26.50
CA TRP A 75 60.76 2.77 -25.84
C TRP A 75 61.06 2.29 -24.42
N MET A 76 60.02 1.96 -23.63
CA MET A 76 60.18 1.46 -22.26
C MET A 76 60.86 0.09 -22.20
N ARG A 77 60.52 -0.84 -23.12
CA ARG A 77 61.19 -2.15 -23.20
C ARG A 77 62.65 -2.01 -23.63
N TYR A 78 62.93 -1.14 -24.59
CA TYR A 78 64.30 -0.88 -25.04
C TYR A 78 65.15 -0.24 -23.93
N ALA A 79 64.61 0.76 -23.24
CA ALA A 79 65.29 1.39 -22.11
C ALA A 79 65.52 0.41 -20.96
N GLN A 80 64.52 -0.43 -20.63
CA GLN A 80 64.66 -1.47 -19.61
C GLN A 80 65.74 -2.51 -19.98
N TRP A 81 65.83 -2.90 -21.25
CA TRP A 81 66.85 -3.82 -21.72
C TRP A 81 68.27 -3.23 -21.60
N GLU A 82 68.47 -1.95 -21.94
CA GLU A 82 69.78 -1.29 -21.75
C GLU A 82 70.13 -1.12 -20.26
N LEU A 83 69.13 -0.98 -19.37
CA LEU A 83 69.35 -1.01 -17.92
C LEU A 83 69.84 -2.38 -17.44
N GLU A 84 69.31 -3.48 -18.00
CA GLU A 84 69.77 -4.84 -17.70
C GLU A 84 71.20 -5.07 -18.19
N GLN A 85 71.59 -4.44 -19.30
CA GLN A 85 72.97 -4.44 -19.81
C GLN A 85 73.92 -3.53 -19.01
N LYS A 86 73.42 -2.77 -18.01
CA LYS A 86 74.17 -1.77 -17.22
C LYS A 86 74.76 -0.62 -18.04
N GLU A 87 74.28 -0.39 -19.26
CA GLU A 87 74.69 0.75 -20.09
C GLU A 87 73.83 1.98 -19.80
N PHE A 88 74.02 2.56 -18.61
CA PHE A 88 73.16 3.65 -18.10
C PHE A 88 73.17 4.91 -18.98
N ARG A 89 74.31 5.24 -19.62
CA ARG A 89 74.40 6.40 -20.51
C ARG A 89 73.49 6.27 -21.73
N ARG A 90 73.38 5.06 -22.29
CA ARG A 90 72.48 4.80 -23.44
C ARG A 90 71.03 4.75 -22.99
N ALA A 91 70.75 4.12 -21.85
CA ALA A 91 69.42 4.11 -21.25
C ALA A 91 68.88 5.55 -21.06
N ARG A 92 69.70 6.48 -20.53
CA ARG A 92 69.36 7.91 -20.44
C ARG A 92 69.05 8.53 -21.79
N SER A 93 69.89 8.28 -22.80
CA SER A 93 69.66 8.81 -24.14
C SER A 93 68.34 8.30 -24.74
N ILE A 94 67.97 7.04 -24.48
CA ILE A 94 66.70 6.46 -24.93
C ILE A 94 65.53 7.10 -24.20
N PHE A 95 65.63 7.32 -22.88
CA PHE A 95 64.60 8.01 -22.11
C PHE A 95 64.42 9.46 -22.56
N GLU A 96 65.49 10.23 -22.79
CA GLU A 96 65.38 11.61 -23.29
C GLU A 96 64.81 11.63 -24.72
N ARG A 97 65.25 10.73 -25.61
CA ARG A 97 64.64 10.59 -26.95
C ARG A 97 63.15 10.22 -26.88
N ALA A 98 62.75 9.41 -25.91
CA ALA A 98 61.35 9.06 -25.71
C ALA A 98 60.54 10.26 -25.16
N LEU A 99 61.14 11.07 -24.29
CA LEU A 99 60.55 12.32 -23.78
C LEU A 99 60.42 13.39 -24.87
N ASP A 100 61.34 13.45 -25.83
CA ASP A 100 61.23 14.33 -26.99
C ASP A 100 60.06 13.95 -27.91
N VAL A 101 59.67 12.67 -27.91
CA VAL A 101 58.51 12.18 -28.68
C VAL A 101 57.21 12.46 -27.96
N ASP A 102 57.14 12.14 -26.67
CA ASP A 102 55.97 12.40 -25.84
C ASP A 102 56.40 12.75 -24.41
N SER A 103 56.47 14.06 -24.15
CA SER A 103 56.78 14.63 -22.85
C SER A 103 55.60 14.58 -21.88
N THR A 104 54.40 14.22 -22.34
CA THR A 104 53.17 14.16 -21.52
C THR A 104 53.01 12.81 -20.81
N SER A 105 53.75 11.78 -21.22
CA SER A 105 53.65 10.43 -20.67
C SER A 105 54.18 10.34 -19.24
N VAL A 106 53.27 10.33 -18.26
CA VAL A 106 53.58 10.19 -16.83
C VAL A 106 54.31 8.87 -16.51
N ILE A 107 53.95 7.78 -17.21
CA ILE A 107 54.54 6.46 -16.98
C ILE A 107 56.02 6.47 -17.37
N LEU A 108 56.37 7.17 -18.47
CA LEU A 108 57.76 7.29 -18.92
C LEU A 108 58.60 8.04 -17.89
N TRP A 109 58.13 9.19 -17.40
CA TRP A 109 58.80 9.96 -16.35
C TRP A 109 59.04 9.11 -15.09
N ILE A 110 58.02 8.39 -14.61
CA ILE A 110 58.16 7.55 -13.42
C ILE A 110 59.18 6.43 -13.63
N ARG A 111 59.16 5.75 -14.79
CA ARG A 111 60.13 4.71 -15.09
C ARG A 111 61.56 5.24 -15.21
N TYR A 112 61.73 6.42 -15.80
CA TYR A 112 63.05 7.05 -15.89
C TYR A 112 63.59 7.42 -14.50
N VAL A 113 62.75 8.00 -13.64
CA VAL A 113 63.10 8.28 -12.24
C VAL A 113 63.41 6.99 -11.48
N GLU A 114 62.61 5.94 -11.64
CA GLU A 114 62.86 4.64 -11.00
C GLU A 114 64.14 3.97 -11.46
N ALA A 115 64.49 4.11 -12.75
CA ALA A 115 65.75 3.64 -13.28
C ALA A 115 66.92 4.35 -12.60
N GLU A 116 66.89 5.68 -12.50
CA GLU A 116 67.96 6.45 -11.86
C GLU A 116 68.05 6.19 -10.35
N MET A 117 66.91 6.01 -9.68
CA MET A 117 66.87 5.59 -8.27
C MET A 117 67.52 4.23 -8.05
N LYS A 118 67.24 3.24 -8.92
CA LYS A 118 67.89 1.92 -8.86
C LYS A 118 69.40 2.01 -9.05
N THR A 119 69.86 2.93 -9.90
CA THR A 119 71.30 3.17 -10.13
C THR A 119 71.97 4.03 -9.06
N ARG A 120 71.24 4.44 -8.01
CA ARG A 120 71.69 5.30 -6.90
C ARG A 120 72.15 6.70 -7.32
N ASN A 121 71.78 7.18 -8.51
CA ASN A 121 72.08 8.53 -8.98
C ASN A 121 71.01 9.53 -8.51
N ILE A 122 71.08 9.90 -7.23
CA ILE A 122 70.06 10.74 -6.56
C ILE A 122 69.94 12.13 -7.18
N ASN A 123 71.07 12.80 -7.47
CA ASN A 123 71.05 14.14 -8.04
C ASN A 123 70.41 14.17 -9.44
N HIS A 124 70.64 13.14 -10.25
CA HIS A 124 70.02 13.03 -11.57
C HIS A 124 68.52 12.77 -11.46
N ALA A 125 68.12 11.89 -10.53
CA ALA A 125 66.70 11.66 -10.22
C ALA A 125 66.00 12.94 -9.73
N ARG A 126 66.65 13.77 -8.91
CA ARG A 126 66.13 15.07 -8.47
C ARG A 126 65.95 16.04 -9.65
N ASN A 127 66.95 16.15 -10.51
CA ASN A 127 66.85 17.01 -11.70
C ASN A 127 65.74 16.55 -12.66
N ILE A 128 65.56 15.24 -12.83
CA ILE A 128 64.48 14.68 -13.65
C ILE A 128 63.12 14.98 -13.03
N LEU A 129 62.96 14.78 -11.72
CA LEU A 129 61.69 15.07 -11.02
C LEU A 129 61.37 16.56 -11.02
N ASP A 130 62.36 17.43 -10.83
CA ASP A 130 62.17 18.88 -10.92
C ASP A 130 61.77 19.31 -12.34
N ARG A 131 62.40 18.74 -13.38
CA ARG A 131 61.97 18.93 -14.77
C ARG A 131 60.55 18.42 -15.01
N ALA A 132 60.24 17.22 -14.53
CA ALA A 132 58.95 16.56 -14.72
C ALA A 132 57.80 17.37 -14.10
N VAL A 133 58.01 17.85 -12.88
CA VAL A 133 57.09 18.71 -12.14
C VAL A 133 56.93 20.08 -12.81
N THR A 134 58.01 20.63 -13.38
CA THR A 134 57.95 21.91 -14.11
C THR A 134 57.16 21.79 -15.41
N ILE A 135 57.30 20.68 -16.14
CA ILE A 135 56.60 20.44 -17.42
C ILE A 135 55.14 20.01 -17.18
N LEU A 136 54.88 19.18 -16.16
CA LEU A 136 53.58 18.61 -15.85
C LEU A 136 53.15 18.94 -14.40
N PRO A 137 52.88 20.22 -14.08
CA PRO A 137 52.54 20.63 -12.72
C PRO A 137 51.18 20.10 -12.24
N ARG A 138 50.28 19.70 -13.15
CA ARG A 138 48.94 19.18 -12.80
C ARG A 138 48.91 17.69 -12.47
N VAL A 139 50.02 16.97 -12.62
CA VAL A 139 50.05 15.52 -12.42
C VAL A 139 50.54 15.20 -11.01
N ASP A 140 49.60 14.93 -10.11
CA ASP A 140 49.88 14.64 -8.68
C ASP A 140 50.83 13.46 -8.48
N LYS A 141 50.77 12.45 -9.35
CA LYS A 141 51.61 11.25 -9.24
C LYS A 141 53.12 11.58 -9.27
N LEU A 142 53.52 12.61 -10.01
CA LEU A 142 54.91 13.06 -10.09
C LEU A 142 55.31 13.78 -8.80
N TRP A 143 54.45 14.65 -8.28
CA TRP A 143 54.65 15.33 -7.00
C TRP A 143 54.77 14.34 -5.84
N TYR A 144 53.87 13.35 -5.75
CA TYR A 144 53.96 12.30 -4.73
C TYR A 144 55.26 11.52 -4.82
N LYS A 145 55.73 11.19 -6.04
CA LYS A 145 57.00 10.49 -6.23
C LYS A 145 58.18 11.36 -5.79
N TYR A 146 58.12 12.66 -6.04
CA TYR A 146 59.16 13.60 -5.65
C TYR A 146 59.24 13.79 -4.13
N VAL A 147 58.09 14.03 -3.50
CA VAL A 147 57.94 14.08 -2.04
C VAL A 147 58.44 12.79 -1.39
N TYR A 148 58.00 11.64 -1.89
CA TYR A 148 58.40 10.34 -1.35
C TYR A 148 59.91 10.14 -1.47
N MET A 149 60.52 10.56 -2.58
CA MET A 149 61.95 10.50 -2.77
C MET A 149 62.70 11.35 -1.74
N GLU A 150 62.37 12.63 -1.58
CA GLU A 150 63.02 13.50 -0.59
C GLU A 150 62.78 13.03 0.86
N GLU A 151 61.61 12.45 1.15
CA GLU A 151 61.30 11.84 2.44
C GLU A 151 62.17 10.60 2.73
N THR A 152 62.34 9.70 1.75
CA THR A 152 63.23 8.53 1.90
C THR A 152 64.70 8.90 2.09
N LEU A 153 65.11 10.07 1.60
CA LEU A 153 66.43 10.63 1.81
C LEU A 153 66.59 11.35 3.16
N GLY A 154 65.50 11.52 3.92
CA GLY A 154 65.48 12.22 5.21
C GLY A 154 65.56 13.74 5.10
N ASN A 155 65.44 14.30 3.89
CA ASN A 155 65.55 15.74 3.65
C ASN A 155 64.20 16.46 3.88
N VAL A 156 63.81 16.60 5.15
CA VAL A 156 62.51 17.19 5.53
C VAL A 156 62.34 18.63 5.02
N ALA A 157 63.41 19.42 5.01
CA ALA A 157 63.38 20.79 4.51
C ALA A 157 63.13 20.83 2.98
N GLY A 158 63.78 19.94 2.23
CA GLY A 158 63.53 19.77 0.80
C GLY A 158 62.11 19.31 0.51
N THR A 159 61.61 18.31 1.26
CA THR A 159 60.23 17.84 1.13
C THR A 159 59.21 18.97 1.36
N ARG A 160 59.42 19.82 2.37
CA ARG A 160 58.57 20.99 2.61
C ARG A 160 58.63 22.01 1.48
N GLN A 161 59.82 22.29 0.93
CA GLN A 161 59.96 23.19 -0.21
C GLN A 161 59.22 22.67 -1.44
N VAL A 162 59.26 21.35 -1.68
CA VAL A 162 58.49 20.71 -2.75
C VAL A 162 56.99 20.84 -2.50
N PHE A 163 56.53 20.63 -1.26
CA PHE A 163 55.13 20.83 -0.90
C PHE A 163 54.67 22.28 -1.06
N GLU A 164 55.44 23.29 -0.60
CA GLU A 164 55.08 24.70 -0.79
C GLU A 164 55.01 25.07 -2.29
N ARG A 165 55.95 24.56 -3.10
CA ARG A 165 55.89 24.70 -4.57
C ARG A 165 54.69 23.99 -5.18
N TRP A 166 54.25 22.88 -4.59
CA TRP A 166 53.06 22.18 -5.05
C TRP A 166 51.80 22.96 -4.68
N MET A 167 51.72 23.50 -3.47
CA MET A 167 50.57 24.26 -2.98
C MET A 167 50.37 25.60 -3.71
N SER A 168 51.42 26.20 -4.27
CA SER A 168 51.27 27.38 -5.13
C SER A 168 50.49 27.11 -6.41
N TRP A 169 50.31 25.85 -6.81
CA TRP A 169 49.49 25.46 -7.96
C TRP A 169 48.04 25.11 -7.59
N GLU A 170 47.67 25.24 -6.32
CA GLU A 170 46.33 24.94 -5.79
C GLU A 170 45.83 23.52 -6.19
N PRO A 171 46.55 22.46 -5.80
CA PRO A 171 46.23 21.09 -6.18
C PRO A 171 45.01 20.53 -5.44
N ASP A 172 44.53 19.36 -5.88
CA ASP A 172 43.36 18.67 -5.33
C ASP A 172 43.47 18.39 -3.80
N GLU A 173 42.33 18.16 -3.14
CA GLU A 173 42.21 17.85 -1.69
C GLU A 173 43.20 16.77 -1.21
N ALA A 174 43.51 15.79 -2.06
CA ALA A 174 44.43 14.71 -1.73
C ALA A 174 45.85 15.21 -1.44
N ALA A 175 46.32 16.22 -2.17
CA ALA A 175 47.64 16.82 -2.02
C ALA A 175 47.80 17.51 -0.66
N TRP A 176 46.83 18.37 -0.32
CA TRP A 176 46.77 19.07 0.97
C TRP A 176 46.70 18.09 2.13
N SER A 177 45.87 17.05 2.01
CA SER A 177 45.76 16.01 3.05
C SER A 177 47.07 15.24 3.27
N ALA A 178 47.87 15.05 2.21
CA ALA A 178 49.18 14.39 2.32
C ALA A 178 50.21 15.30 2.99
N TYR A 179 50.16 16.61 2.72
CA TYR A 179 51.03 17.58 3.40
C TYR A 179 50.70 17.67 4.89
N ILE A 180 49.42 17.72 5.24
CA ILE A 180 48.96 17.68 6.65
C ILE A 180 49.41 16.39 7.34
N LYS A 181 49.31 15.23 6.67
CA LYS A 181 49.80 13.96 7.21
C LYS A 181 51.32 13.95 7.40
N LEU A 182 52.08 14.62 6.54
CA LEU A 182 53.54 14.78 6.72
C LEU A 182 53.82 15.54 8.01
N GLU A 183 53.22 16.72 8.20
CA GLU A 183 53.49 17.53 9.40
C GLU A 183 52.95 16.86 10.68
N LYS A 184 51.85 16.09 10.60
CA LYS A 184 51.38 15.24 11.70
C LYS A 184 52.39 14.15 12.07
N ARG A 185 53.13 13.58 11.11
CA ARG A 185 54.20 12.60 11.39
C ARG A 185 55.41 13.22 12.10
N TYR A 186 55.68 14.50 11.88
CA TYR A 186 56.77 15.23 12.52
C TYR A 186 56.35 16.03 13.76
N ASN A 187 55.08 15.91 14.21
CA ASN A 187 54.51 16.61 15.38
C ASN A 187 54.52 18.14 15.30
N GLU A 188 54.57 18.73 14.09
CA GLU A 188 54.55 20.18 13.88
C GLU A 188 53.11 20.69 13.72
N PHE A 189 52.37 20.72 14.83
CA PHE A 189 50.93 21.05 14.80
C PHE A 189 50.64 22.51 14.41
N SER A 190 51.51 23.46 14.75
CA SER A 190 51.34 24.88 14.40
C SER A 190 51.39 25.11 12.89
N ARG A 191 52.27 24.40 12.18
CA ARG A 191 52.37 24.47 10.72
C ARG A 191 51.20 23.75 10.05
N ALA A 192 50.76 22.62 10.61
CA ALA A 192 49.57 21.94 10.14
C ALA A 192 48.33 22.87 10.19
N ARG A 193 48.18 23.70 11.23
CA ARG A 193 47.11 24.71 11.32
C ARG A 193 47.20 25.76 10.22
N ALA A 194 48.38 26.34 10.01
CA ALA A 194 48.59 27.32 8.93
C ALA A 194 48.29 26.71 7.54
N ILE A 195 48.56 25.41 7.35
CA ILE A 195 48.20 24.68 6.14
C ILE A 195 46.68 24.52 6.04
N PHE A 196 45.98 24.19 7.14
CA PHE A 196 44.53 24.09 7.15
C PHE A 196 43.84 25.43 6.85
N GLU A 197 44.33 26.54 7.39
CA GLU A 197 43.83 27.89 7.09
C GLU A 197 43.97 28.21 5.59
N ARG A 198 45.12 27.91 4.99
CA ARG A 198 45.32 28.07 3.54
C ARG A 198 44.42 27.11 2.75
N PHE A 199 44.29 25.88 3.23
CA PHE A 199 43.51 24.84 2.57
C PHE A 199 42.03 25.18 2.49
N THR A 200 41.47 25.76 3.55
CA THR A 200 40.05 26.17 3.57
C THR A 200 39.77 27.42 2.75
N VAL A 201 40.76 28.30 2.56
CA VAL A 201 40.66 29.45 1.66
C VAL A 201 40.73 29.02 0.18
N VAL A 202 41.65 28.11 -0.15
CA VAL A 202 41.84 27.63 -1.54
C VAL A 202 40.68 26.72 -1.97
N HIS A 203 40.23 25.84 -1.07
CA HIS A 203 39.10 24.94 -1.32
C HIS A 203 38.03 25.12 -0.24
N PRO A 204 37.09 26.09 -0.41
CA PRO A 204 35.97 26.35 0.51
C PRO A 204 34.90 25.25 0.52
N GLU A 205 35.27 23.98 0.61
CA GLU A 205 34.33 22.86 0.71
C GLU A 205 34.02 22.52 2.17
N PRO A 206 32.75 22.24 2.52
CA PRO A 206 32.36 21.86 3.88
C PRO A 206 33.07 20.61 4.41
N ARG A 207 33.49 19.71 3.50
CA ARG A 207 34.27 18.51 3.86
C ARG A 207 35.65 18.86 4.41
N ASN A 208 36.28 19.90 3.87
CA ASN A 208 37.61 20.35 4.28
C ASN A 208 37.57 20.97 5.68
N TRP A 209 36.53 21.77 5.95
CA TRP A 209 36.24 22.30 7.29
C TRP A 209 35.98 21.19 8.31
N ILE A 210 35.23 20.14 7.95
CA ILE A 210 35.02 18.99 8.85
C ILE A 210 36.34 18.24 9.11
N LYS A 211 37.23 18.14 8.11
CA LYS A 211 38.55 17.53 8.30
C LYS A 211 39.43 18.36 9.23
N TRP A 212 39.40 19.69 9.10
CA TRP A 212 40.10 20.57 10.01
C TRP A 212 39.54 20.48 11.44
N ALA A 213 38.21 20.52 11.59
CA ALA A 213 37.57 20.35 12.88
C ALA A 213 37.93 19.01 13.55
N ARG A 214 37.94 17.89 12.81
CA ARG A 214 38.39 16.59 13.34
C ARG A 214 39.86 16.59 13.74
N PHE A 215 40.72 17.30 13.02
CA PHE A 215 42.11 17.43 13.37
C PHE A 215 42.29 18.21 14.69
N GLU A 216 41.53 19.30 14.87
CA GLU A 216 41.52 20.04 16.13
C GLU A 216 40.82 19.26 17.26
N GLU A 217 39.85 18.40 16.97
CA GLU A 217 39.26 17.48 17.96
C GLU A 217 40.30 16.47 18.50
N GLU A 218 41.23 16.03 17.64
CA GLU A 218 42.28 15.07 18.03
C GLU A 218 43.45 15.74 18.76
N ASN A 219 43.79 16.98 18.41
CA ASN A 219 45.05 17.63 18.83
C ASN A 219 44.89 18.95 19.61
N GLY A 220 43.68 19.50 19.69
CA GLY A 220 43.42 20.89 20.08
C GLY A 220 42.67 21.06 21.40
N THR A 221 42.48 22.33 21.75
CA THR A 221 41.64 22.81 22.87
C THR A 221 40.20 23.05 22.38
N SER A 222 39.23 22.94 23.29
CA SER A 222 37.81 23.05 22.93
C SER A 222 37.43 24.37 22.25
N ASP A 223 38.16 25.45 22.54
CA ASP A 223 37.88 26.78 22.01
C ASP A 223 38.39 26.95 20.57
N LEU A 224 39.52 26.34 20.22
CA LEU A 224 40.02 26.33 18.84
C LEU A 224 39.07 25.59 17.90
N VAL A 225 38.47 24.48 18.34
CA VAL A 225 37.48 23.75 17.53
C VAL A 225 36.26 24.64 17.25
N ARG A 226 35.81 25.43 18.25
CA ARG A 226 34.71 26.39 18.08
C ARG A 226 35.08 27.53 17.15
N GLU A 227 36.28 28.08 17.25
CA GLU A 227 36.79 29.09 16.34
C GLU A 227 36.82 28.56 14.90
N VAL A 228 37.25 27.31 14.69
CA VAL A 228 37.23 26.67 13.36
C VAL A 228 35.80 26.53 12.83
N PHE A 229 34.84 26.11 13.66
CA PHE A 229 33.44 26.05 13.23
C PHE A 229 32.81 27.44 13.01
N GLY A 230 33.20 28.44 13.79
CA GLY A 230 32.79 29.84 13.62
C GLY A 230 33.31 30.41 12.29
N MET A 231 34.62 30.27 12.04
CA MET A 231 35.25 30.64 10.77
C MET A 231 34.63 29.86 9.59
N ALA A 232 34.29 28.58 9.78
CA ALA A 232 33.60 27.82 8.74
C ALA A 232 32.23 28.43 8.40
N ILE A 233 31.46 28.86 9.40
CA ILE A 233 30.15 29.49 9.17
C ILE A 233 30.29 30.87 8.51
N GLU A 234 31.29 31.66 8.91
CA GLU A 234 31.55 33.00 8.35
C GLU A 234 32.04 32.94 6.91
N THR A 235 32.97 32.04 6.60
CA THR A 235 33.60 31.93 5.27
C THR A 235 32.70 31.25 4.24
N LEU A 236 31.94 30.25 4.65
CA LEU A 236 31.11 29.46 3.74
C LEU A 236 29.86 30.24 3.30
N GLY A 237 29.39 31.19 4.13
CA GLY A 237 28.25 32.07 3.86
C GLY A 237 26.97 31.33 3.48
N ASP A 238 25.90 32.05 3.14
CA ASP A 238 24.58 31.43 2.84
C ASP A 238 24.56 30.58 1.53
N HIS A 239 25.59 30.70 0.68
CA HIS A 239 25.60 30.08 -0.65
C HIS A 239 26.17 28.64 -0.70
N PHE A 240 27.06 28.26 0.23
CA PHE A 240 27.70 26.93 0.25
C PHE A 240 27.45 26.14 1.54
N MET A 241 26.47 26.52 2.36
CA MET A 241 26.17 25.80 3.60
C MET A 241 25.69 24.37 3.35
N ASP A 242 26.45 23.38 3.81
CA ASP A 242 26.07 21.98 3.81
C ASP A 242 25.60 21.50 5.19
N GLU A 243 24.57 20.65 5.17
CA GLU A 243 24.01 19.93 6.33
C GLU A 243 25.08 19.27 7.21
N ARG A 244 26.14 18.78 6.58
CA ARG A 244 27.18 17.97 7.24
C ARG A 244 28.01 18.78 8.23
N LEU A 245 28.21 20.08 7.97
CA LEU A 245 28.97 20.94 8.88
C LEU A 245 28.19 21.18 10.16
N PHE A 246 26.90 21.55 10.06
CA PHE A 246 26.03 21.75 11.21
C PHE A 246 25.83 20.48 12.03
N ILE A 247 25.70 19.32 11.38
CA ILE A 247 25.60 18.03 12.07
C ILE A 247 26.90 17.72 12.82
N ALA A 248 28.06 17.98 12.23
CA ALA A 248 29.35 17.78 12.89
C ALA A 248 29.50 18.73 14.09
N TYR A 249 29.15 20.01 13.91
CA TYR A 249 29.23 21.01 14.97
C TYR A 249 28.29 20.70 16.14
N ALA A 250 27.03 20.34 15.85
CA ALA A 250 26.07 19.98 16.88
C ALA A 250 26.43 18.67 17.61
N ARG A 251 27.04 17.69 16.91
CA ARG A 251 27.58 16.48 17.56
C ARG A 251 28.75 16.80 18.48
N TYR A 252 29.60 17.75 18.10
CA TYR A 252 30.71 18.19 18.92
C TYR A 252 30.23 18.88 20.20
N GLU A 253 29.29 19.83 20.09
CA GLU A 253 28.69 20.49 21.27
C GLU A 253 27.89 19.50 22.14
N ALA A 254 27.24 18.49 21.54
CA ALA A 254 26.62 17.39 22.29
C ALA A 254 27.66 16.57 23.09
N LYS A 255 28.86 16.36 22.54
CA LYS A 255 29.97 15.68 23.23
C LYS A 255 30.50 16.52 24.40
N LEU A 256 30.47 17.84 24.28
CA LEU A 256 30.82 18.79 25.35
C LEU A 256 29.70 19.00 26.38
N LYS A 257 28.54 18.33 26.21
CA LYS A 257 27.34 18.42 27.06
C LYS A 257 26.61 19.77 27.05
N GLU A 258 26.87 20.61 26.05
CA GLU A 258 26.22 21.91 25.88
C GLU A 258 25.00 21.78 24.97
N TYR A 259 23.96 21.13 25.47
CA TYR A 259 22.78 20.76 24.67
C TYR A 259 21.98 21.97 24.16
N GLU A 260 21.91 23.05 24.94
CA GLU A 260 21.20 24.27 24.53
C GLU A 260 21.86 24.94 23.31
N ARG A 261 23.20 24.97 23.27
CA ARG A 261 23.94 25.47 22.10
C ARG A 261 23.73 24.55 20.89
N ALA A 262 23.76 23.24 21.08
CA ALA A 262 23.45 22.29 20.01
C ALA A 262 22.03 22.50 19.44
N ARG A 263 21.03 22.76 20.28
CA ARG A 263 19.65 23.11 19.85
C ARG A 263 19.63 24.42 19.06
N ALA A 264 20.31 25.46 19.56
CA ALA A 264 20.41 26.74 18.88
C ALA A 264 21.07 26.60 17.49
N ILE A 265 22.11 25.77 17.37
CA ILE A 265 22.78 25.47 16.09
C ILE A 265 21.83 24.76 15.12
N TYR A 266 21.07 23.75 15.59
CA TYR A 266 20.08 23.08 14.73
C TYR A 266 18.98 24.03 14.27
N LYS A 267 18.46 24.90 15.15
CA LYS A 267 17.46 25.91 14.79
C LYS A 267 18.01 26.91 13.78
N TYR A 268 19.20 27.44 14.05
CA TYR A 268 19.89 28.36 13.13
C TYR A 268 20.14 27.74 11.75
N ALA A 269 20.51 26.46 11.71
CA ALA A 269 20.71 25.73 10.47
C ALA A 269 19.40 25.54 9.69
N LEU A 270 18.28 25.28 10.38
CA LEU A 270 16.97 25.10 9.75
C LEU A 270 16.37 26.41 9.21
N ASP A 271 16.62 27.54 9.87
CA ASP A 271 16.10 28.84 9.44
C ASP A 271 16.79 29.35 8.16
N ARG A 272 18.04 28.94 7.89
CA ARG A 272 18.82 29.40 6.73
C ARG A 272 18.92 28.39 5.58
N LEU A 273 18.84 27.09 5.84
CA LEU A 273 18.96 26.11 4.76
C LEU A 273 17.66 25.96 3.94
N PRO A 274 17.76 25.89 2.60
CA PRO A 274 16.63 25.49 1.76
C PRO A 274 16.10 24.10 2.11
N ARG A 275 14.78 23.99 2.23
CA ARG A 275 14.02 22.81 2.71
C ARG A 275 14.36 21.47 2.04
N SER A 276 14.83 21.47 0.78
CA SER A 276 15.25 20.27 0.05
C SER A 276 16.56 19.66 0.56
N LYS A 277 17.44 20.49 1.15
CA LYS A 277 18.69 20.09 1.81
C LYS A 277 18.52 20.07 3.33
N ALA A 278 17.32 19.90 3.87
CA ALA A 278 17.12 19.86 5.32
C ALA A 278 16.74 18.46 5.82
N MET A 279 16.54 17.48 4.94
CA MET A 279 16.06 16.15 5.32
C MET A 279 17.05 15.39 6.21
N THR A 280 18.35 15.41 5.90
CA THR A 280 19.36 14.73 6.73
C THR A 280 19.52 15.48 8.05
N LEU A 281 19.52 16.82 8.00
CA LEU A 281 19.56 17.69 9.16
C LEU A 281 18.37 17.46 10.11
N HIS A 282 17.14 17.40 9.60
CA HIS A 282 15.94 17.06 10.39
C HIS A 282 16.04 15.67 11.00
N LYS A 283 16.55 14.67 10.27
CA LYS A 283 16.75 13.32 10.80
C LYS A 283 17.75 13.34 11.96
N SER A 284 18.88 14.04 11.82
CA SER A 284 19.86 14.18 12.89
C SER A 284 19.33 14.99 14.07
N TYR A 285 18.53 16.02 13.82
CA TYR A 285 17.93 16.83 14.87
C TYR A 285 16.90 16.03 15.66
N THR A 286 16.05 15.24 14.98
CA THR A 286 15.16 14.29 15.65
C THR A 286 15.93 13.25 16.47
N THR A 287 17.06 12.71 15.96
CA THR A 287 17.86 11.77 16.77
C THR A 287 18.50 12.44 17.97
N PHE A 288 18.91 13.71 17.83
CA PHE A 288 19.49 14.49 18.91
C PHE A 288 18.45 14.77 20.01
N GLU A 289 17.27 15.27 19.65
CA GLU A 289 16.19 15.51 20.62
C GLU A 289 15.68 14.19 21.24
N LYS A 290 15.67 13.08 20.50
CA LYS A 290 15.35 11.77 21.09
C LYS A 290 16.37 11.31 22.13
N GLN A 291 17.63 11.71 21.99
CA GLN A 291 18.71 11.31 22.91
C GLN A 291 18.85 12.27 24.09
N PHE A 292 18.58 13.57 23.89
CA PHE A 292 18.93 14.64 24.82
C PHE A 292 17.81 15.68 25.02
N GLY A 293 16.61 15.47 24.48
CA GLY A 293 15.48 16.40 24.52
C GLY A 293 14.49 16.13 25.67
N ASP A 294 13.76 17.18 26.05
CA ASP A 294 12.57 17.10 26.91
C ASP A 294 11.36 16.63 26.12
N ARG A 295 10.38 15.98 26.77
CA ARG A 295 9.23 15.34 26.08
C ARG A 295 8.48 16.30 25.15
N GLU A 296 8.27 17.55 25.57
CA GLU A 296 7.58 18.59 24.80
C GLU A 296 8.42 19.06 23.59
N GLY A 297 9.72 19.29 23.77
CA GLY A 297 10.61 19.64 22.67
C GLY A 297 10.74 18.53 21.62
N VAL A 298 10.69 17.27 22.05
CA VAL A 298 10.66 16.11 21.13
C VAL A 298 9.36 16.08 20.32
N GLU A 299 8.23 16.39 20.94
CA GLU A 299 6.93 16.44 20.26
C GLU A 299 6.91 17.54 19.19
N ASP A 300 7.36 18.76 19.49
CA ASP A 300 7.43 19.87 18.54
C ASP A 300 8.30 19.56 17.31
N VAL A 301 9.43 18.87 17.54
CA VAL A 301 10.36 18.49 16.46
C VAL A 301 9.81 17.34 15.62
N ILE A 302 9.08 16.41 16.23
CA ILE A 302 8.38 15.36 15.50
C ILE A 302 7.22 15.95 14.69
N LEU A 303 6.48 16.91 15.24
CA LEU A 303 5.39 17.61 14.56
C LEU A 303 5.93 18.36 13.34
N SER A 304 6.97 19.19 13.50
CA SER A 304 7.58 19.90 12.37
C SER A 304 8.10 18.96 11.28
N LYS A 305 8.71 17.82 11.64
CA LYS A 305 9.13 16.81 10.66
C LYS A 305 7.94 16.20 9.91
N ARG A 306 6.88 15.82 10.62
CA ARG A 306 5.68 15.24 10.00
C ARG A 306 4.98 16.26 9.11
N ARG A 307 4.94 17.54 9.48
CA ARG A 307 4.46 18.65 8.63
C ARG A 307 5.21 18.69 7.29
N VAL A 308 6.54 18.68 7.34
CA VAL A 308 7.38 18.66 6.12
C VAL A 308 7.10 17.45 5.25
N GLN A 309 6.98 16.27 5.87
CA GLN A 309 6.67 15.04 5.15
C GLN A 309 5.29 15.10 4.47
N TYR A 310 4.26 15.57 5.17
CA TYR A 310 2.92 15.69 4.60
C TYR A 310 2.86 16.76 3.50
N GLU A 311 3.58 17.89 3.64
CA GLU A 311 3.67 18.89 2.58
C GLU A 311 4.37 18.37 1.31
N GLU A 312 5.40 17.55 1.46
CA GLU A 312 6.06 16.90 0.32
C GLU A 312 5.13 15.88 -0.34
N GLN A 313 4.45 15.05 0.46
CA GLN A 313 3.45 14.11 -0.04
C GLN A 313 2.27 14.80 -0.74
N ILE A 314 1.86 15.99 -0.27
CA ILE A 314 0.84 16.82 -0.92
C ILE A 314 1.37 17.39 -2.25
N LYS A 315 2.65 17.78 -2.34
CA LYS A 315 3.25 18.25 -3.60
C LYS A 315 3.35 17.12 -4.63
N GLU A 316 3.74 15.93 -4.21
CA GLU A 316 3.80 14.75 -5.08
C GLU A 316 2.42 14.31 -5.52
N ASN A 317 1.47 14.23 -4.58
CA ASN A 317 0.12 13.75 -4.81
C ASN A 317 -0.94 14.65 -4.16
N PRO A 318 -1.30 15.78 -4.80
CA PRO A 318 -2.30 16.71 -4.26
C PRO A 318 -3.69 16.10 -4.02
N LYS A 319 -4.00 15.00 -4.72
CA LYS A 319 -5.31 14.35 -4.75
C LYS A 319 -5.47 13.21 -3.74
N ASN A 320 -4.44 12.90 -2.95
CA ASN A 320 -4.56 11.89 -1.91
C ASN A 320 -5.21 12.49 -0.65
N TYR A 321 -6.51 12.31 -0.52
CA TYR A 321 -7.30 12.82 0.62
C TYR A 321 -6.90 12.19 1.97
N ASP A 322 -6.24 11.02 1.99
CA ASP A 322 -5.79 10.41 3.26
C ASP A 322 -4.64 11.21 3.88
N VAL A 323 -3.71 11.69 3.04
CA VAL A 323 -2.62 12.57 3.49
C VAL A 323 -3.17 13.87 4.06
N TRP A 324 -4.25 14.41 3.46
CA TRP A 324 -4.94 15.59 4.00
C TRP A 324 -5.61 15.30 5.35
N PHE A 325 -6.20 14.11 5.57
CA PHE A 325 -6.76 13.72 6.87
C PHE A 325 -5.68 13.55 7.95
N ASP A 326 -4.55 12.98 7.58
CA ASP A 326 -3.43 12.79 8.51
C ASP A 326 -2.75 14.12 8.83
N PHE A 327 -2.68 15.03 7.85
CA PHE A 327 -2.15 16.37 8.04
C PHE A 327 -3.07 17.25 8.91
N ALA A 328 -4.38 17.23 8.64
CA ALA A 328 -5.35 17.97 9.45
C ALA A 328 -5.38 17.48 10.91
N ARG A 329 -5.38 16.16 11.15
CA ARG A 329 -5.31 15.60 12.51
C ARG A 329 -4.01 15.97 13.24
N LEU A 330 -2.92 16.12 12.51
CA LEU A 330 -1.66 16.58 13.10
C LEU A 330 -1.74 18.05 13.51
N GLU A 331 -2.36 18.90 12.70
CA GLU A 331 -2.55 20.30 13.06
C GLU A 331 -3.56 20.46 14.20
N GLU A 332 -4.60 19.62 14.26
CA GLU A 332 -5.54 19.56 15.40
C GLU A 332 -4.81 19.27 16.72
N MET A 333 -3.78 18.41 16.70
CA MET A 333 -2.92 18.18 17.86
C MET A 333 -2.07 19.40 18.25
N SER A 334 -1.75 20.28 17.29
CA SER A 334 -0.95 21.48 17.55
C SER A 334 -1.76 22.66 18.10
N GLN A 335 -3.09 22.56 18.11
CA GLN A 335 -4.03 23.59 18.61
C GLN A 335 -3.89 24.99 17.97
N ASP A 336 -3.22 25.13 16.82
CA ASP A 336 -3.14 26.39 16.07
C ASP A 336 -4.35 26.53 15.10
N PRO A 337 -5.40 27.31 15.44
CA PRO A 337 -6.65 27.34 14.65
C PRO A 337 -6.46 27.92 13.25
N GLU A 338 -5.57 28.90 13.08
CA GLU A 338 -5.28 29.52 11.78
C GLU A 338 -4.60 28.55 10.81
N ARG A 339 -3.69 27.71 11.31
CA ARG A 339 -2.99 26.73 10.49
C ARG A 339 -3.90 25.59 10.10
N VAL A 340 -4.69 25.08 11.06
CA VAL A 340 -5.70 24.05 10.78
C VAL A 340 -6.65 24.53 9.68
N ARG A 341 -7.09 25.80 9.74
CA ARG A 341 -7.91 26.43 8.69
C ARG A 341 -7.20 26.46 7.35
N GLU A 342 -5.95 26.93 7.29
CA GLU A 342 -5.20 26.98 6.04
C GLU A 342 -5.08 25.58 5.40
N VAL A 343 -4.85 24.54 6.21
CA VAL A 343 -4.77 23.16 5.74
C VAL A 343 -6.12 22.70 5.18
N TYR A 344 -7.21 22.93 5.89
CA TYR A 344 -8.55 22.56 5.43
C TYR A 344 -8.97 23.34 4.18
N GLU A 345 -8.68 24.64 4.09
CA GLU A 345 -8.97 25.47 2.90
C GLU A 345 -8.17 25.01 1.68
N ARG A 346 -6.87 24.71 1.87
CA ARG A 346 -6.02 24.13 0.81
C ARG A 346 -6.51 22.76 0.37
N ALA A 347 -6.98 21.93 1.30
CA ALA A 347 -7.53 20.62 0.99
C ALA A 347 -8.86 20.72 0.24
N ILE A 348 -9.71 21.70 0.59
CA ILE A 348 -10.97 22.01 -0.09
C ILE A 348 -10.73 22.50 -1.53
N ALA A 349 -9.67 23.28 -1.77
CA ALA A 349 -9.34 23.75 -3.12
C ALA A 349 -9.07 22.59 -4.11
N GLN A 350 -8.70 21.40 -3.61
CA GLN A 350 -8.42 20.21 -4.42
C GLN A 350 -9.70 19.42 -4.74
N ILE A 351 -10.52 19.97 -5.64
CA ILE A 351 -11.78 19.37 -6.09
C ILE A 351 -11.51 18.04 -6.86
N PRO A 352 -12.23 16.94 -6.54
CA PRO A 352 -12.10 15.70 -7.29
C PRO A 352 -12.42 15.90 -8.79
N PRO A 353 -11.56 15.44 -9.72
CA PRO A 353 -11.74 15.68 -11.16
C PRO A 353 -12.91 14.87 -11.77
N THR A 354 -13.26 13.73 -11.17
CA THR A 354 -14.34 12.85 -11.65
C THR A 354 -15.59 13.02 -10.80
N GLN A 355 -16.76 13.10 -11.43
CA GLN A 355 -18.07 13.22 -10.77
C GLN A 355 -18.63 11.86 -10.30
N GLU A 356 -17.76 10.93 -9.92
CA GLU A 356 -18.17 9.63 -9.40
C GLU A 356 -18.33 9.66 -7.88
N LYS A 357 -19.42 9.07 -7.38
CA LYS A 357 -19.75 9.03 -5.95
C LYS A 357 -18.61 8.45 -5.09
N ARG A 358 -17.75 7.58 -5.61
CA ARG A 358 -16.64 6.95 -4.85
C ARG A 358 -15.58 7.96 -4.44
N HIS A 359 -15.10 8.78 -5.37
CA HIS A 359 -14.07 9.80 -5.10
C HIS A 359 -14.60 10.96 -4.25
N TRP A 360 -15.89 11.28 -4.39
CA TRP A 360 -16.54 12.31 -3.59
C TRP A 360 -16.83 11.90 -2.15
N ARG A 361 -16.89 10.59 -1.82
CA ARG A 361 -17.11 10.13 -0.44
C ARG A 361 -16.04 10.70 0.49
N ARG A 362 -14.76 10.49 0.17
CA ARG A 362 -13.64 10.95 1.01
C ARG A 362 -13.56 12.47 1.08
N TYR A 363 -13.71 13.14 -0.05
CA TYR A 363 -13.78 14.60 -0.08
C TYR A 363 -14.90 15.16 0.81
N ILE A 364 -16.05 14.51 0.88
CA ILE A 364 -17.15 14.94 1.77
C ILE A 364 -16.85 14.69 3.24
N TYR A 365 -16.12 13.61 3.56
CA TYR A 365 -15.66 13.43 4.92
C TYR A 365 -14.72 14.57 5.34
N LEU A 366 -13.86 15.08 4.46
CA LEU A 366 -13.03 16.27 4.73
C LEU A 366 -13.86 17.49 5.12
N TRP A 367 -14.93 17.77 4.38
CA TRP A 367 -15.88 18.84 4.73
C TRP A 367 -16.57 18.59 6.08
N VAL A 368 -16.92 17.34 6.38
CA VAL A 368 -17.53 16.96 7.66
C VAL A 368 -16.55 17.15 8.82
N PHE A 369 -15.29 16.74 8.66
CA PHE A 369 -14.26 16.95 9.68
C PHE A 369 -13.97 18.42 9.89
N TYR A 370 -13.88 19.22 8.82
CA TYR A 370 -13.69 20.67 8.94
C TYR A 370 -14.86 21.34 9.68
N ALA A 371 -16.10 20.95 9.36
CA ALA A 371 -17.28 21.49 10.04
C ALA A 371 -17.39 21.04 11.50
N LEU A 372 -16.97 19.81 11.82
CA LEU A 372 -16.92 19.32 13.21
C LEU A 372 -15.82 20.00 14.01
N TYR A 373 -14.65 20.23 13.41
CA TYR A 373 -13.53 20.94 14.03
C TYR A 373 -13.92 22.39 14.40
N GLU A 374 -14.49 23.15 13.45
CA GLU A 374 -14.91 24.52 13.73
C GLU A 374 -16.06 24.58 14.76
N GLU A 375 -16.89 23.54 14.84
CA GLU A 375 -17.97 23.46 15.81
C GLU A 375 -17.52 23.03 17.21
N MET A 376 -16.65 22.03 17.32
CA MET A 376 -16.25 21.43 18.60
C MET A 376 -15.04 22.13 19.22
N ASP A 377 -14.04 22.47 18.41
CA ASP A 377 -12.75 22.94 18.90
C ASP A 377 -12.64 24.47 18.89
N ASN A 378 -13.13 25.14 17.83
CA ASN A 378 -13.07 26.61 17.73
C ASN A 378 -14.34 27.32 18.24
N GLY A 379 -15.50 26.65 18.23
CA GLY A 379 -16.79 27.26 18.61
C GLY A 379 -17.32 28.31 17.62
N ASP A 380 -16.75 28.41 16.42
CA ASP A 380 -17.12 29.41 15.40
C ASP A 380 -18.37 28.96 14.60
N ILE A 381 -19.55 29.20 15.19
CA ILE A 381 -20.86 28.76 14.68
C ILE A 381 -21.18 29.35 13.30
N GLU A 382 -20.83 30.61 13.05
CA GLU A 382 -21.14 31.27 11.77
C GLU A 382 -20.34 30.68 10.61
N ARG A 383 -19.07 30.37 10.85
CA ARG A 383 -18.19 29.74 9.87
C ARG A 383 -18.61 28.31 9.60
N ALA A 384 -18.96 27.53 10.63
CA ALA A 384 -19.51 26.20 10.44
C ALA A 384 -20.76 26.22 9.52
N ARG A 385 -21.64 27.21 9.67
CA ARG A 385 -22.79 27.42 8.77
C ARG A 385 -22.37 27.73 7.33
N GLN A 386 -21.36 28.59 7.15
CA GLN A 386 -20.80 28.91 5.84
C GLN A 386 -20.20 27.67 5.17
N ILE A 387 -19.40 26.89 5.89
CA ILE A 387 -18.77 25.64 5.45
C ILE A 387 -19.82 24.64 4.96
N TYR A 388 -20.88 24.42 5.74
CA TYR A 388 -21.98 23.56 5.29
C TYR A 388 -22.70 24.12 4.06
N SER A 389 -22.85 25.45 3.94
CA SER A 389 -23.49 26.05 2.78
C SER A 389 -22.65 25.97 1.50
N GLU A 390 -21.33 26.17 1.59
CA GLU A 390 -20.39 26.05 0.48
C GLU A 390 -20.23 24.59 0.04
N CYS A 391 -20.16 23.65 1.00
CA CYS A 391 -20.16 22.22 0.69
C CYS A 391 -21.40 21.83 -0.13
N LEU A 392 -22.58 22.33 0.26
CA LEU A 392 -23.82 22.06 -0.46
C LEU A 392 -23.89 22.74 -1.84
N LYS A 393 -23.30 23.91 -2.05
CA LYS A 393 -23.23 24.53 -3.39
C LYS A 393 -22.33 23.74 -4.34
N LEU A 394 -21.23 23.20 -3.82
CA LEU A 394 -20.21 22.54 -4.61
C LEU A 394 -20.61 21.12 -5.06
N ILE A 395 -21.53 20.47 -4.35
CA ILE A 395 -22.02 19.13 -4.70
C ILE A 395 -22.97 19.20 -5.93
N PRO A 396 -22.68 18.46 -7.02
CA PRO A 396 -23.60 18.30 -8.13
C PRO A 396 -24.81 17.41 -7.76
N HIS A 397 -25.82 18.01 -7.13
CA HIS A 397 -27.05 17.35 -6.66
C HIS A 397 -27.84 16.60 -7.76
N LYS A 398 -27.67 16.97 -9.03
CA LYS A 398 -28.34 16.32 -10.16
C LYS A 398 -27.77 14.93 -10.52
N LYS A 399 -26.51 14.64 -10.17
CA LYS A 399 -25.82 13.38 -10.56
C LYS A 399 -25.64 12.43 -9.40
N PHE A 400 -25.26 12.94 -8.22
CA PHE A 400 -25.14 12.14 -7.01
C PHE A 400 -25.41 13.01 -5.79
N THR A 401 -25.86 12.36 -4.71
CA THR A 401 -26.31 13.08 -3.52
C THR A 401 -25.85 12.37 -2.25
N PHE A 402 -25.54 13.16 -1.23
CA PHE A 402 -25.05 12.69 0.06
C PHE A 402 -26.03 13.10 1.17
N ALA A 403 -26.93 12.17 1.53
CA ALA A 403 -27.92 12.40 2.58
C ALA A 403 -27.30 12.76 3.94
N LYS A 404 -26.08 12.27 4.21
CA LYS A 404 -25.39 12.51 5.49
C LYS A 404 -25.09 13.99 5.74
N ILE A 405 -24.66 14.76 4.74
CA ILE A 405 -24.34 16.19 4.93
C ILE A 405 -25.59 16.99 5.27
N TRP A 406 -26.69 16.75 4.56
CA TRP A 406 -27.97 17.41 4.81
C TRP A 406 -28.47 17.16 6.23
N ILE A 407 -28.39 15.90 6.70
CA ILE A 407 -28.77 15.54 8.07
C ILE A 407 -27.85 16.22 9.09
N MET A 408 -26.53 16.22 8.86
CA MET A 408 -25.59 16.88 9.76
C MET A 408 -25.79 18.39 9.84
N LYS A 409 -26.06 19.06 8.70
CA LYS A 409 -26.39 20.48 8.69
C LYS A 409 -27.69 20.76 9.45
N ALA A 410 -28.72 19.94 9.26
CA ALA A 410 -29.97 20.09 10.00
C ALA A 410 -29.79 19.86 11.50
N GLN A 411 -29.01 18.85 11.91
CA GLN A 411 -28.65 18.61 13.32
C GLN A 411 -27.82 19.74 13.91
N PHE A 412 -26.92 20.35 13.12
CA PHE A 412 -26.21 21.57 13.50
C PHE A 412 -27.18 22.73 13.73
N GLU A 413 -28.12 22.99 12.82
CA GLU A 413 -29.13 24.04 12.99
C GLU A 413 -30.07 23.79 14.17
N VAL A 414 -30.38 22.52 14.48
CA VAL A 414 -31.11 22.13 15.71
C VAL A 414 -30.28 22.44 16.97
N ARG A 415 -28.98 22.12 17.00
CA ARG A 415 -28.10 22.46 18.14
C ARG A 415 -28.01 23.96 18.37
N GLN A 416 -28.11 24.75 17.31
CA GLN A 416 -28.14 26.22 17.37
C GLN A 416 -29.55 26.79 17.66
N MET A 417 -30.52 25.95 18.03
CA MET A 417 -31.91 26.32 18.31
C MET A 417 -32.65 26.98 17.13
N GLN A 418 -32.14 26.84 15.91
CA GLN A 418 -32.72 27.41 14.69
C GLN A 418 -33.58 26.39 13.95
N LEU A 419 -34.72 26.06 14.54
CA LEU A 419 -35.65 25.04 14.04
C LEU A 419 -36.14 25.31 12.60
N GLN A 420 -36.45 26.58 12.30
CA GLN A 420 -36.95 26.97 10.98
C GLN A 420 -35.88 26.81 9.90
N ALA A 421 -34.62 27.11 10.22
CA ALA A 421 -33.51 26.87 9.32
C ALA A 421 -33.34 25.36 9.08
N ALA A 422 -33.36 24.55 10.14
CA ALA A 422 -33.27 23.08 10.03
C ALA A 422 -34.36 22.49 9.13
N ARG A 423 -35.61 22.93 9.32
CA ARG A 423 -36.76 22.54 8.49
C ARG A 423 -36.60 22.99 7.04
N LYS A 424 -36.13 24.21 6.79
CA LYS A 424 -35.86 24.72 5.44
C LYS A 424 -34.74 23.94 4.76
N THR A 425 -33.70 23.58 5.50
CA THR A 425 -32.58 22.76 5.03
C THR A 425 -33.06 21.35 4.64
N MET A 426 -33.84 20.69 5.49
CA MET A 426 -34.41 19.36 5.18
C MET A 426 -35.43 19.42 4.04
N GLY A 427 -36.29 20.44 4.00
CA GLY A 427 -37.24 20.67 2.92
C GLY A 427 -36.54 20.90 1.57
N ASN A 428 -35.47 21.70 1.55
CA ASN A 428 -34.63 21.88 0.37
C ASN A 428 -33.91 20.59 -0.03
N ALA A 429 -33.44 19.79 0.93
CA ALA A 429 -32.83 18.49 0.66
C ALA A 429 -33.79 17.55 -0.07
N ILE A 430 -35.05 17.46 0.39
CA ILE A 430 -36.08 16.64 -0.24
C ILE A 430 -36.44 17.19 -1.63
N GLY A 431 -36.61 18.51 -1.76
CA GLY A 431 -36.98 19.15 -3.03
C GLY A 431 -35.90 19.03 -4.10
N GLN A 432 -34.62 19.14 -3.73
CA GLN A 432 -33.51 18.95 -4.67
C GLN A 432 -33.24 17.47 -4.93
N CYS A 433 -33.38 16.61 -3.93
CA CYS A 433 -32.83 15.25 -3.93
C CYS A 433 -33.62 14.30 -3.00
N PRO A 434 -34.76 13.74 -3.44
CA PRO A 434 -35.53 12.82 -2.60
C PRO A 434 -34.79 11.47 -2.44
N LYS A 435 -34.60 11.03 -1.19
CA LYS A 435 -34.02 9.74 -0.81
C LYS A 435 -34.64 9.24 0.48
N ASP A 436 -34.82 7.92 0.61
CA ASP A 436 -35.38 7.27 1.81
C ASP A 436 -34.69 7.72 3.11
N LYS A 437 -33.35 7.83 3.10
CA LYS A 437 -32.59 8.23 4.29
C LYS A 437 -32.85 9.69 4.72
N LEU A 438 -33.15 10.58 3.78
CA LEU A 438 -33.50 11.97 4.09
C LEU A 438 -34.90 12.06 4.69
N PHE A 439 -35.86 11.32 4.13
CA PHE A 439 -37.21 11.22 4.71
C PHE A 439 -37.17 10.63 6.12
N LYS A 440 -36.49 9.48 6.31
CA LYS A 440 -36.29 8.88 7.63
C LYS A 440 -35.63 9.85 8.62
N GLY A 441 -34.54 10.51 8.22
CA GLY A 441 -33.85 11.48 9.07
C GLY A 441 -34.67 12.74 9.39
N TYR A 442 -35.55 13.18 8.49
CA TYR A 442 -36.42 14.32 8.75
C TYR A 442 -37.59 13.94 9.65
N VAL A 443 -38.20 12.76 9.43
CA VAL A 443 -39.24 12.24 10.32
C VAL A 443 -38.69 11.99 11.73
N GLU A 444 -37.51 11.39 11.88
CA GLU A 444 -36.86 11.21 13.20
C GLU A 444 -36.63 12.55 13.91
N LEU A 445 -36.34 13.62 13.16
CA LEU A 445 -36.16 14.96 13.71
C LEU A 445 -37.49 15.55 14.19
N GLU A 446 -38.57 15.46 13.40
CA GLU A 446 -39.89 15.98 13.78
C GLU A 446 -40.56 15.13 14.88
N LEU A 447 -40.27 13.81 14.92
CA LEU A 447 -40.67 12.91 16.01
C LEU A 447 -40.06 13.34 17.34
N LYS A 448 -38.75 13.67 17.36
CA LYS A 448 -38.09 14.21 18.56
C LYS A 448 -38.65 15.56 19.01
N LEU A 449 -39.27 16.30 18.11
CA LEU A 449 -39.92 17.58 18.38
C LEU A 449 -41.42 17.43 18.71
N PHE A 450 -41.96 16.20 18.71
CA PHE A 450 -43.36 15.87 18.95
C PHE A 450 -44.36 16.56 18.00
N GLU A 451 -43.95 16.86 16.76
CA GLU A 451 -44.77 17.55 15.76
C GLU A 451 -45.43 16.57 14.78
N PHE A 452 -46.39 15.79 15.29
CA PHE A 452 -47.04 14.68 14.57
C PHE A 452 -47.77 15.08 13.29
N VAL A 453 -48.38 16.27 13.25
CA VAL A 453 -49.05 16.79 12.05
C VAL A 453 -48.06 16.94 10.89
N ARG A 454 -46.82 17.38 11.17
CA ARG A 454 -45.80 17.44 10.13
C ARG A 454 -45.28 16.07 9.76
N CYS A 455 -45.09 15.17 10.71
CA CYS A 455 -44.72 13.78 10.42
C CYS A 455 -45.69 13.14 9.42
N ARG A 456 -47.01 13.37 9.56
CA ARG A 456 -48.03 12.97 8.57
C ARG A 456 -47.75 13.54 7.18
N THR A 457 -47.60 14.86 7.06
CA THR A 457 -47.31 15.48 5.76
C THR A 457 -46.00 15.00 5.13
N LEU A 458 -45.02 14.58 5.95
CA LEU A 458 -43.76 14.02 5.48
C LEU A 458 -43.91 12.60 4.99
N TYR A 459 -44.66 11.76 5.70
CA TYR A 459 -44.98 10.41 5.25
C TYR A 459 -45.85 10.42 3.99
N GLU A 460 -46.85 11.31 3.89
CA GLU A 460 -47.63 11.51 2.66
C GLU A 460 -46.74 11.88 1.48
N LYS A 461 -45.81 12.82 1.67
CA LYS A 461 -44.82 13.19 0.63
C LYS A 461 -43.85 12.06 0.30
N TYR A 462 -43.50 11.24 1.29
CA TYR A 462 -42.59 10.11 1.13
C TYR A 462 -43.24 9.01 0.30
N ILE A 463 -44.50 8.70 0.61
CA ILE A 463 -45.35 7.76 -0.13
C ILE A 463 -45.62 8.27 -1.55
N ALA A 464 -45.96 9.55 -1.72
CA ALA A 464 -46.18 10.14 -3.04
C ALA A 464 -44.93 10.07 -3.94
N TRP A 465 -43.74 10.14 -3.35
CA TRP A 465 -42.48 10.01 -4.09
C TRP A 465 -42.13 8.55 -4.41
N ASN A 466 -42.26 7.66 -3.43
CA ASN A 466 -41.97 6.23 -3.62
C ASN A 466 -43.08 5.35 -3.01
N PRO A 467 -44.15 5.09 -3.79
CA PRO A 467 -45.25 4.23 -3.37
C PRO A 467 -44.82 2.77 -3.14
N ALA A 468 -43.70 2.35 -3.73
CA ALA A 468 -43.24 0.96 -3.71
C ALA A 468 -42.56 0.54 -2.39
N ASN A 469 -42.16 1.51 -1.57
CA ASN A 469 -41.40 1.23 -0.35
C ASN A 469 -42.31 0.77 0.81
N CYS A 470 -42.44 -0.54 1.01
CA CYS A 470 -43.24 -1.11 2.11
C CYS A 470 -42.81 -0.64 3.50
N GLN A 471 -41.51 -0.38 3.74
CA GLN A 471 -41.05 0.14 5.05
C GLN A 471 -41.56 1.55 5.34
N ALA A 472 -41.84 2.35 4.30
CA ALA A 472 -42.42 3.68 4.49
C ALA A 472 -43.85 3.58 5.02
N TRP A 473 -44.64 2.69 4.42
CA TRP A 473 -46.01 2.39 4.83
C TRP A 473 -46.09 1.83 6.24
N ILE A 474 -45.26 0.83 6.57
CA ILE A 474 -45.23 0.23 7.91
C ILE A 474 -44.88 1.29 8.97
N LYS A 475 -43.85 2.09 8.74
CA LYS A 475 -43.47 3.14 9.71
C LYS A 475 -44.50 4.27 9.83
N PHE A 476 -45.29 4.50 8.79
CA PHE A 476 -46.39 5.47 8.86
C PHE A 476 -47.57 4.90 9.66
N ALA A 477 -47.88 3.62 9.47
CA ALA A 477 -48.87 2.90 10.25
C ALA A 477 -48.45 2.80 11.74
N GLU A 478 -47.20 2.44 12.03
CA GLU A 478 -46.64 2.44 13.40
C GLU A 478 -46.76 3.82 14.08
N LEU A 479 -46.57 4.90 13.32
CA LEU A 479 -46.73 6.26 13.85
C LEU A 479 -48.18 6.56 14.24
N GLU A 480 -49.15 6.26 13.36
CA GLU A 480 -50.56 6.51 13.64
C GLU A 480 -51.09 5.56 14.73
N ARG A 481 -50.58 4.34 14.80
CA ARG A 481 -50.83 3.42 15.91
C ARG A 481 -50.32 3.99 17.23
N GLY A 482 -49.11 4.55 17.28
CA GLY A 482 -48.60 5.24 18.46
C GLY A 482 -49.38 6.51 18.85
N LEU A 483 -50.31 6.97 18.00
CA LEU A 483 -51.24 8.08 18.25
C LEU A 483 -52.67 7.60 18.52
N ASP A 484 -52.88 6.28 18.65
CA ASP A 484 -54.17 5.59 18.83
C ASP A 484 -55.22 5.90 17.75
N ASP A 485 -54.82 6.29 16.53
CA ASP A 485 -55.74 6.46 15.40
C ASP A 485 -55.83 5.17 14.58
N LEU A 486 -56.59 4.21 15.12
CA LEU A 486 -56.75 2.87 14.54
C LEU A 486 -57.41 2.90 13.16
N ASP A 487 -58.41 3.77 12.97
CA ASP A 487 -59.13 3.87 11.69
C ASP A 487 -58.25 4.41 10.57
N ARG A 488 -57.39 5.40 10.87
CA ARG A 488 -56.40 5.85 9.89
C ARG A 488 -55.35 4.78 9.63
N THR A 489 -54.88 4.07 10.66
CA THR A 489 -53.91 2.98 10.51
C THR A 489 -54.42 1.90 9.56
N ARG A 490 -55.67 1.47 9.74
CA ARG A 490 -56.35 0.54 8.82
C ARG A 490 -56.48 1.10 7.41
N GLY A 491 -56.91 2.36 7.30
CA GLY A 491 -57.00 3.04 6.00
C GLY A 491 -55.66 3.10 5.26
N LEU A 492 -54.55 3.26 5.98
CA LEU A 492 -53.20 3.26 5.41
C LEU A 492 -52.78 1.87 4.94
N PHE A 493 -53.08 0.81 5.70
CA PHE A 493 -52.79 -0.56 5.28
C PHE A 493 -53.61 -0.97 4.05
N GLU A 494 -54.89 -0.65 3.99
CA GLU A 494 -55.71 -0.90 2.79
C GLU A 494 -55.19 -0.12 1.58
N LEU A 495 -54.87 1.17 1.75
CA LEU A 495 -54.24 1.97 0.70
C LEU A 495 -52.91 1.38 0.22
N ALA A 496 -52.12 0.82 1.14
CA ALA A 496 -50.86 0.19 0.81
C ALA A 496 -51.07 -1.12 0.03
N VAL A 497 -52.03 -1.95 0.45
CA VAL A 497 -52.37 -3.25 -0.18
C VAL A 497 -53.00 -3.11 -1.57
N ASP A 498 -53.70 -2.02 -1.81
CA ASP A 498 -54.29 -1.70 -3.12
C ASP A 498 -53.25 -1.22 -4.15
N GLN A 499 -52.03 -0.86 -3.72
CA GLN A 499 -50.97 -0.45 -4.64
C GLN A 499 -50.42 -1.65 -5.45
N PRO A 500 -50.35 -1.55 -6.79
CA PRO A 500 -49.88 -2.65 -7.65
C PRO A 500 -48.36 -2.79 -7.72
N VAL A 501 -47.59 -1.81 -7.25
CA VAL A 501 -46.12 -1.75 -7.39
C VAL A 501 -45.47 -1.81 -6.01
N LEU A 502 -45.70 -2.87 -5.24
CA LEU A 502 -45.05 -3.10 -3.94
C LEU A 502 -43.79 -3.94 -4.12
N ASP A 503 -42.68 -3.55 -3.48
CA ASP A 503 -41.37 -4.23 -3.59
C ASP A 503 -41.34 -5.56 -2.81
N MET A 504 -41.89 -5.54 -1.57
CA MET A 504 -42.03 -6.73 -0.72
C MET A 504 -43.45 -6.78 -0.12
N PRO A 505 -44.44 -7.26 -0.87
CA PRO A 505 -45.82 -7.34 -0.39
C PRO A 505 -45.95 -8.18 0.89
N GLU A 506 -45.23 -9.30 0.99
CA GLU A 506 -45.31 -10.25 2.11
C GLU A 506 -45.06 -9.59 3.48
N LEU A 507 -44.10 -8.66 3.55
CA LEU A 507 -43.77 -7.96 4.79
C LEU A 507 -44.91 -7.03 5.23
N LEU A 508 -45.55 -6.36 4.26
CA LEU A 508 -46.66 -5.45 4.53
C LEU A 508 -47.91 -6.23 4.98
N TRP A 509 -48.21 -7.35 4.32
CA TRP A 509 -49.31 -8.23 4.71
C TRP A 509 -49.10 -8.81 6.11
N LYS A 510 -47.88 -9.26 6.43
CA LYS A 510 -47.55 -9.70 7.78
C LYS A 510 -47.77 -8.58 8.80
N ALA A 511 -47.22 -7.39 8.55
CA ALA A 511 -47.39 -6.26 9.46
C ALA A 511 -48.87 -5.85 9.64
N TYR A 512 -49.70 -6.00 8.61
CA TYR A 512 -51.12 -5.73 8.72
C TYR A 512 -51.86 -6.81 9.52
N ILE A 513 -51.50 -8.09 9.34
CA ILE A 513 -52.02 -9.21 10.13
C ILE A 513 -51.62 -9.07 11.60
N ASP A 514 -50.32 -8.83 11.87
CA ASP A 514 -49.79 -8.65 13.22
C ASP A 514 -50.51 -7.47 13.92
N PHE A 515 -50.82 -6.38 13.19
CA PHE A 515 -51.59 -5.25 13.70
C PHE A 515 -53.02 -5.64 14.11
N GLU A 516 -53.79 -6.32 13.25
CA GLU A 516 -55.16 -6.71 13.61
C GLU A 516 -55.21 -7.84 14.66
N GLU A 517 -54.16 -8.67 14.76
CA GLU A 517 -53.99 -9.67 15.84
C GLU A 517 -53.76 -8.99 17.19
N GLU A 518 -52.90 -7.98 17.27
CA GLU A 518 -52.64 -7.24 18.51
C GLU A 518 -53.82 -6.38 18.97
N GLU A 519 -54.65 -5.88 18.06
CA GLU A 519 -55.88 -5.14 18.40
C GLU A 519 -57.09 -6.06 18.68
N GLY A 520 -56.94 -7.38 18.57
CA GLY A 520 -57.97 -8.36 18.92
C GLY A 520 -59.13 -8.51 17.91
N GLU A 521 -59.04 -7.94 16.72
CA GLU A 521 -60.09 -7.96 15.69
C GLU A 521 -60.02 -9.23 14.81
N TYR A 522 -60.14 -10.40 15.44
CA TYR A 522 -59.91 -11.70 14.81
C TYR A 522 -60.77 -11.97 13.57
N GLY A 523 -62.00 -11.44 13.52
CA GLY A 523 -62.89 -11.59 12.37
C GLY A 523 -62.38 -10.90 11.10
N ARG A 524 -61.64 -9.79 11.24
CA ARG A 524 -61.02 -9.08 10.10
C ARG A 524 -59.74 -9.76 9.68
N THR A 525 -58.95 -10.24 10.64
CA THR A 525 -57.73 -11.01 10.39
C THR A 525 -58.01 -12.26 9.55
N ARG A 526 -59.11 -12.98 9.80
CA ARG A 526 -59.57 -14.09 8.94
C ARG A 526 -59.83 -13.66 7.50
N ARG A 527 -60.58 -12.58 7.29
CA ARG A 527 -60.85 -12.03 5.95
C ARG A 527 -59.55 -11.59 5.27
N LEU A 528 -58.58 -11.12 6.04
CA LEU A 528 -57.28 -10.70 5.52
C LEU A 528 -56.45 -11.90 5.07
N TYR A 529 -56.44 -12.99 5.84
CA TYR A 529 -55.85 -14.25 5.43
C TYR A 529 -56.52 -14.82 4.18
N GLU A 530 -57.85 -14.79 4.08
CA GLU A 530 -58.57 -15.22 2.88
C GLU A 530 -58.18 -14.38 1.65
N ARG A 531 -58.14 -13.04 1.78
CA ARG A 531 -57.67 -12.15 0.70
C ARG A 531 -56.21 -12.40 0.31
N LEU A 532 -55.35 -12.73 1.28
CA LEU A 532 -53.95 -13.04 1.02
C LEU A 532 -53.80 -14.39 0.30
N LEU A 533 -54.62 -15.39 0.65
CA LEU A 533 -54.66 -16.68 -0.01
C LEU A 533 -55.16 -16.56 -1.46
N ASP A 534 -56.18 -15.73 -1.70
CA ASP A 534 -56.68 -15.44 -3.05
C ASP A 534 -55.60 -14.79 -3.95
N LYS A 535 -54.71 -13.97 -3.37
CA LYS A 535 -53.59 -13.34 -4.11
C LYS A 535 -52.35 -14.24 -4.21
N THR A 536 -52.00 -14.95 -3.14
CA THR A 536 -50.77 -15.74 -3.00
C THR A 536 -51.06 -17.05 -2.26
N ASP A 537 -51.28 -18.11 -3.02
CA ASP A 537 -51.47 -19.47 -2.50
C ASP A 537 -50.13 -20.14 -2.13
N HIS A 538 -49.36 -19.52 -1.22
CA HIS A 538 -48.07 -20.05 -0.78
C HIS A 538 -48.19 -20.78 0.56
N VAL A 539 -47.48 -21.91 0.73
CA VAL A 539 -47.59 -22.77 1.93
C VAL A 539 -47.30 -22.05 3.25
N LYS A 540 -46.40 -21.07 3.27
CA LYS A 540 -46.12 -20.29 4.49
C LYS A 540 -47.34 -19.52 5.00
N VAL A 541 -48.21 -19.04 4.12
CA VAL A 541 -49.43 -18.29 4.50
C VAL A 541 -50.43 -19.23 5.18
N TRP A 542 -50.57 -20.45 4.66
CA TRP A 542 -51.40 -21.49 5.28
C TRP A 542 -50.88 -21.89 6.67
N ILE A 543 -49.56 -22.00 6.82
CA ILE A 543 -48.94 -22.30 8.12
C ILE A 543 -49.16 -21.14 9.11
N SER A 544 -48.99 -19.88 8.70
CA SER A 544 -49.29 -18.73 9.56
C SER A 544 -50.76 -18.62 9.91
N TYR A 545 -51.66 -18.93 8.96
CA TYR A 545 -53.10 -18.89 9.21
C TYR A 545 -53.52 -19.96 10.22
N ALA A 546 -52.94 -21.17 10.13
CA ALA A 546 -53.18 -22.21 11.10
C ALA A 546 -52.60 -21.87 12.49
N HIS A 547 -51.44 -21.22 12.56
CA HIS A 547 -50.89 -20.72 13.83
C HIS A 547 -51.74 -19.60 14.43
N PHE A 548 -52.28 -18.72 13.61
CA PHE A 548 -53.19 -17.66 14.06
C PHE A 548 -54.47 -18.23 14.70
N GLU A 549 -55.15 -19.19 14.07
CA GLU A 549 -56.41 -19.76 14.63
C GLU A 549 -56.21 -20.48 15.98
N ILE A 550 -54.98 -20.85 16.33
CA ILE A 550 -54.60 -21.38 17.66
C ILE A 550 -54.59 -20.27 18.71
N ASN A 551 -54.12 -19.07 18.33
CA ASN A 551 -53.97 -17.93 19.22
C ASN A 551 -55.29 -17.19 19.46
N VAL A 552 -56.33 -17.41 18.64
CA VAL A 552 -57.64 -16.73 18.77
C VAL A 552 -58.41 -17.24 20.00
N PRO A 553 -58.64 -16.40 21.03
CA PRO A 553 -59.50 -16.71 22.17
C PRO A 553 -60.99 -16.82 21.78
N GLU A 554 -61.80 -17.46 22.61
CA GLU A 554 -63.24 -17.63 22.37
C GLU A 554 -64.03 -16.33 22.66
N GLU A 555 -65.09 -16.05 21.88
CA GLU A 555 -66.01 -14.93 22.15
C GLU A 555 -66.79 -15.20 23.45
N GLY A 556 -66.39 -14.58 24.56
CA GLY A 556 -67.14 -14.59 25.82
C GLY A 556 -66.33 -14.76 27.11
N GLU A 557 -65.01 -14.93 27.05
CA GLU A 557 -64.15 -14.91 28.24
C GLU A 557 -63.54 -13.51 28.44
N GLU A 558 -63.85 -12.87 29.57
CA GLU A 558 -63.26 -11.59 29.96
C GLU A 558 -61.73 -11.70 30.14
N GLU A 559 -61.03 -10.66 29.71
CA GLU A 559 -59.57 -10.49 29.79
C GLU A 559 -59.12 -10.30 31.25
N ASP A 560 -58.90 -11.39 31.99
CA ASP A 560 -58.11 -11.34 33.22
C ASP A 560 -56.62 -11.61 32.90
N GLU A 561 -55.82 -10.55 32.97
CA GLU A 561 -54.42 -10.37 32.54
C GLU A 561 -53.34 -11.24 33.25
N GLU A 562 -53.68 -12.19 34.13
CA GLU A 562 -52.68 -12.76 35.07
C GLU A 562 -52.24 -14.22 34.89
N GLN A 563 -52.59 -14.93 33.79
CA GLN A 563 -52.12 -16.32 33.61
C GLN A 563 -51.62 -16.64 32.19
N GLU A 564 -50.29 -16.65 32.04
CA GLU A 564 -49.55 -17.02 30.81
C GLU A 564 -49.68 -18.50 30.38
N ASP A 565 -50.40 -19.34 31.14
CA ASP A 565 -50.54 -20.78 30.87
C ASP A 565 -52.01 -21.25 30.87
N ARG A 566 -52.88 -20.67 30.00
CA ARG A 566 -54.21 -21.27 29.72
C ARG A 566 -54.08 -22.37 28.65
N PRO A 567 -54.67 -23.57 28.86
CA PRO A 567 -54.64 -24.64 27.88
C PRO A 567 -55.43 -24.26 26.63
N ILE A 568 -54.79 -24.35 25.46
CA ILE A 568 -55.39 -24.11 24.15
C ILE A 568 -56.69 -24.94 24.01
N SER A 569 -57.81 -24.27 23.76
CA SER A 569 -59.14 -24.88 23.61
C SER A 569 -59.19 -25.87 22.43
N GLU A 570 -59.92 -26.97 22.59
CA GLU A 570 -60.08 -28.02 21.56
C GLU A 570 -60.74 -27.49 20.27
N GLU A 571 -61.58 -26.46 20.36
CA GLU A 571 -62.21 -25.82 19.20
C GLU A 571 -61.21 -25.01 18.37
N ALA A 572 -60.27 -24.30 19.01
CA ALA A 572 -59.19 -23.60 18.33
C ALA A 572 -58.27 -24.60 17.59
N LYS A 573 -58.00 -25.76 18.20
CA LYS A 573 -57.27 -26.86 17.55
C LYS A 573 -58.02 -27.42 16.34
N GLN A 574 -59.35 -27.55 16.44
CA GLN A 574 -60.18 -28.03 15.34
C GLN A 574 -60.18 -27.04 14.16
N ARG A 575 -60.32 -25.74 14.42
CA ARG A 575 -60.20 -24.70 13.38
C ARG A 575 -58.84 -24.74 12.68
N ALA A 576 -57.75 -24.86 13.44
CA ALA A 576 -56.40 -24.98 12.87
C ALA A 576 -56.24 -26.25 12.01
N ARG A 577 -56.83 -27.38 12.42
CA ARG A 577 -56.84 -28.63 11.62
C ARG A 577 -57.61 -28.48 10.31
N GLU A 578 -58.76 -27.83 10.33
CA GLU A 578 -59.56 -27.56 9.13
C GLU A 578 -58.76 -26.70 8.13
N VAL A 579 -57.98 -25.73 8.61
CA VAL A 579 -57.07 -24.93 7.79
C VAL A 579 -55.96 -25.79 7.17
N PHE A 580 -55.32 -26.67 7.95
CA PHE A 580 -54.31 -27.60 7.42
C PHE A 580 -54.88 -28.58 6.38
N GLU A 581 -56.09 -29.10 6.59
CA GLU A 581 -56.78 -29.98 5.64
C GLU A 581 -57.13 -29.25 4.34
N ARG A 582 -57.62 -28.01 4.44
CA ARG A 582 -57.93 -27.15 3.28
C ARG A 582 -56.66 -26.82 2.49
N ALA A 583 -55.58 -26.49 3.19
CA ALA A 583 -54.26 -26.26 2.59
C ALA A 583 -53.75 -27.53 1.87
N TYR A 584 -53.87 -28.70 2.50
CA TYR A 584 -53.45 -29.96 1.92
C TYR A 584 -54.22 -30.31 0.64
N LYS A 585 -55.53 -30.02 0.61
CA LYS A 585 -56.36 -30.24 -0.59
C LYS A 585 -55.96 -29.31 -1.74
N SER A 586 -55.77 -28.01 -1.48
CA SER A 586 -55.33 -27.04 -2.50
C SER A 586 -53.96 -27.39 -3.08
N MET A 587 -53.01 -27.80 -2.24
CA MET A 587 -51.66 -28.18 -2.67
C MET A 587 -51.61 -29.51 -3.41
N ARG A 588 -52.55 -30.43 -3.12
CA ARG A 588 -52.73 -31.67 -3.87
C ARG A 588 -53.27 -31.40 -5.27
N GLU A 589 -54.25 -30.52 -5.40
CA GLU A 589 -54.85 -30.14 -6.69
C GLU A 589 -53.85 -29.43 -7.62
N LYS A 590 -52.87 -28.71 -7.05
CA LYS A 590 -51.82 -27.99 -7.80
C LYS A 590 -50.53 -28.79 -8.05
N GLU A 591 -50.45 -30.03 -7.58
CA GLU A 591 -49.27 -30.93 -7.70
C GLU A 591 -47.93 -30.36 -7.15
N LEU A 592 -47.98 -29.40 -6.22
CA LEU A 592 -46.79 -28.79 -5.59
C LEU A 592 -46.19 -29.69 -4.52
N LYS A 593 -45.35 -30.64 -4.93
CA LYS A 593 -44.82 -31.71 -4.07
C LYS A 593 -43.91 -31.23 -2.94
N GLU A 594 -43.02 -30.28 -3.19
CA GLU A 594 -42.06 -29.80 -2.16
C GLU A 594 -42.77 -28.99 -1.07
N GLU A 595 -43.68 -28.11 -1.47
CA GLU A 595 -44.45 -27.28 -0.55
C GLU A 595 -45.43 -28.13 0.27
N ARG A 596 -46.01 -29.18 -0.32
CA ARG A 596 -46.82 -30.18 0.40
C ARG A 596 -46.01 -30.95 1.45
N VAL A 597 -44.73 -31.22 1.21
CA VAL A 597 -43.86 -31.80 2.27
C VAL A 597 -43.70 -30.82 3.41
N ALA A 598 -43.42 -29.54 3.12
CA ALA A 598 -43.25 -28.51 4.13
C ALA A 598 -44.52 -28.33 4.99
N LEU A 599 -45.69 -28.32 4.36
CA LEU A 599 -46.98 -28.27 5.05
C LEU A 599 -47.19 -29.49 5.96
N LEU A 600 -46.92 -30.71 5.48
CA LEU A 600 -47.04 -31.93 6.31
C LEU A 600 -46.04 -31.96 7.45
N THR A 601 -44.82 -31.46 7.27
CA THR A 601 -43.86 -31.34 8.36
C THR A 601 -44.32 -30.34 9.42
N ALA A 602 -44.93 -29.22 9.01
CA ALA A 602 -45.51 -28.23 9.91
C ALA A 602 -46.75 -28.78 10.65
N TRP A 603 -47.61 -29.51 9.94
CA TRP A 603 -48.77 -30.19 10.53
C TRP A 603 -48.33 -31.27 11.53
N LYS A 604 -47.26 -32.02 11.22
CA LYS A 604 -46.68 -32.99 12.17
C LYS A 604 -46.12 -32.30 13.41
N SER A 605 -45.42 -31.17 13.27
CA SER A 605 -44.96 -30.43 14.45
C SER A 605 -46.13 -29.90 15.28
N PHE A 606 -47.22 -29.47 14.64
CA PHE A 606 -48.44 -29.03 15.31
C PHE A 606 -49.14 -30.17 16.08
N GLU A 607 -49.35 -31.33 15.46
CA GLU A 607 -49.96 -32.48 16.15
C GLU A 607 -49.01 -33.06 17.22
N GLY A 608 -47.70 -32.87 17.06
CA GLY A 608 -46.71 -33.22 18.09
C GLY A 608 -46.78 -32.36 19.34
N THR A 609 -47.20 -31.09 19.23
CA THR A 609 -47.34 -30.17 20.37
C THR A 609 -48.74 -30.17 20.98
N HIS A 610 -49.79 -30.37 20.18
CA HIS A 610 -51.18 -30.18 20.61
C HIS A 610 -52.12 -31.37 20.36
N GLY A 611 -51.68 -32.39 19.63
CA GLY A 611 -52.50 -33.48 19.12
C GLY A 611 -52.54 -34.75 19.98
N ALA A 612 -53.56 -35.58 19.74
CA ALA A 612 -53.67 -36.92 20.31
C ALA A 612 -52.82 -37.93 19.52
N PRO A 613 -52.36 -39.05 20.13
CA PRO A 613 -51.55 -40.07 19.44
C PRO A 613 -52.16 -40.61 18.14
N SER A 614 -53.50 -40.63 18.05
CA SER A 614 -54.25 -41.06 16.86
C SER A 614 -54.09 -40.13 15.67
N ASP A 615 -53.95 -38.83 15.90
CA ASP A 615 -53.89 -37.82 14.84
C ASP A 615 -52.45 -37.66 14.32
N ILE A 616 -51.47 -37.83 15.21
CA ILE A 616 -50.06 -38.01 14.84
C ILE A 616 -49.89 -39.21 13.89
N GLU A 617 -50.55 -40.33 14.19
CA GLU A 617 -50.48 -41.53 13.34
C GLU A 617 -51.11 -41.32 11.95
N LYS A 618 -52.17 -40.50 11.86
CA LYS A 618 -52.79 -40.13 10.57
C LYS A 618 -51.86 -39.27 9.72
N VAL A 619 -51.20 -38.27 10.32
CA VAL A 619 -50.24 -37.40 9.61
C VAL A 619 -48.99 -38.20 9.20
N ASP A 620 -48.50 -39.10 10.06
CA ASP A 620 -47.36 -39.96 9.75
C ASP A 620 -47.62 -40.91 8.57
N LYS A 621 -48.87 -41.39 8.41
CA LYS A 621 -49.27 -42.19 7.24
C LYS A 621 -49.27 -41.39 5.94
N GLN A 622 -49.39 -40.06 6.00
CA GLN A 622 -49.41 -39.17 4.83
C GLN A 622 -48.01 -38.67 4.42
N MET A 623 -46.98 -38.91 5.23
CA MET A 623 -45.61 -38.44 4.96
C MET A 623 -45.01 -39.04 3.68
N PRO A 624 -44.36 -38.20 2.84
CA PRO A 624 -43.77 -38.65 1.59
C PRO A 624 -42.45 -39.42 1.79
N ARG A 625 -42.18 -40.36 0.89
CA ARG A 625 -40.88 -41.04 0.79
C ARG A 625 -40.00 -40.31 -0.21
N LYS A 626 -38.75 -40.05 0.16
CA LYS A 626 -37.72 -39.49 -0.75
C LYS A 626 -37.24 -40.60 -1.69
N VAL A 627 -37.45 -40.43 -2.99
CA VAL A 627 -37.01 -41.40 -4.01
C VAL A 627 -36.07 -40.71 -4.98
N LYS A 628 -34.93 -41.34 -5.28
CA LYS A 628 -33.99 -40.84 -6.30
C LYS A 628 -34.52 -41.20 -7.68
N LYS A 629 -34.75 -40.21 -8.53
CA LYS A 629 -35.10 -40.39 -9.95
C LYS A 629 -33.97 -39.86 -10.83
N ARG A 630 -33.78 -40.48 -11.99
CA ARG A 630 -32.74 -40.10 -12.97
C ARG A 630 -33.44 -39.47 -14.17
N ARG A 631 -33.10 -38.22 -14.50
CA ARG A 631 -33.56 -37.56 -15.74
C ARG A 631 -32.41 -37.55 -16.73
N LYS A 632 -32.71 -37.85 -17.99
CA LYS A 632 -31.75 -37.78 -19.10
C LYS A 632 -31.73 -36.33 -19.62
N LEU A 633 -30.57 -35.69 -19.64
CA LEU A 633 -30.35 -34.43 -20.34
C LEU A 633 -30.09 -34.68 -21.83
N ASP A 634 -30.19 -33.62 -22.64
CA ASP A 634 -29.99 -33.65 -24.09
C ASP A 634 -28.57 -34.12 -24.51
N ASP A 635 -27.59 -34.06 -23.60
CA ASP A 635 -26.20 -34.53 -23.79
C ASP A 635 -25.97 -36.01 -23.40
N ASP A 636 -27.01 -36.85 -23.37
CA ASP A 636 -26.94 -38.28 -22.97
C ASP A 636 -26.41 -38.53 -21.53
N SER A 637 -26.23 -37.47 -20.73
CA SER A 637 -25.88 -37.51 -19.32
C SER A 637 -27.13 -37.60 -18.44
N PHE A 638 -27.03 -38.35 -17.32
CA PHE A 638 -28.13 -38.52 -16.38
C PHE A 638 -27.91 -37.63 -15.16
N GLU A 639 -28.83 -36.68 -14.90
CA GLU A 639 -28.89 -35.98 -13.62
C GLU A 639 -29.76 -36.76 -12.63
N GLU A 640 -29.18 -37.07 -11.47
CA GLU A 640 -29.91 -37.61 -10.32
C GLU A 640 -30.61 -36.46 -9.60
N TYR A 641 -31.94 -36.46 -9.55
CA TYR A 641 -32.72 -35.51 -8.76
C TYR A 641 -33.58 -36.25 -7.74
N MET A 642 -33.83 -35.61 -6.60
CA MET A 642 -34.65 -36.17 -5.53
C MET A 642 -36.12 -35.80 -5.80
N ASP A 643 -37.00 -36.80 -5.90
CA ASP A 643 -38.45 -36.61 -6.04
C ASP A 643 -39.15 -37.12 -4.77
N TYR A 644 -40.23 -36.45 -4.38
CA TYR A 644 -41.04 -36.82 -3.22
C TYR A 644 -42.27 -37.60 -3.69
N VAL A 645 -42.43 -38.83 -3.19
CA VAL A 645 -43.59 -39.67 -3.50
C VAL A 645 -44.49 -39.73 -2.27
N PHE A 646 -45.70 -39.19 -2.40
CA PHE A 646 -46.71 -39.24 -1.35
C PHE A 646 -47.45 -40.59 -1.40
N PRO A 647 -47.65 -41.27 -0.25
CA PRO A 647 -48.41 -42.52 -0.19
C PRO A 647 -49.83 -42.44 -0.78
N ALA A 648 -50.45 -41.26 -0.82
CA ALA A 648 -51.79 -41.04 -1.37
C ALA A 648 -51.86 -40.93 -2.91
N ASP A 649 -50.74 -40.65 -3.59
CA ASP A 649 -50.68 -40.53 -5.05
C ASP A 649 -50.20 -41.84 -5.70
N ASP A 650 -49.91 -42.86 -4.88
CA ASP A 650 -49.39 -44.14 -5.30
C ASP A 650 -50.49 -45.16 -5.60
N GLU A 651 -51.49 -44.77 -6.41
CA GLU A 651 -52.43 -45.73 -7.01
C GLU A 651 -51.69 -46.80 -7.85
N SER A 652 -50.47 -46.50 -8.28
CA SER A 652 -49.56 -47.41 -8.97
C SER A 652 -48.97 -48.49 -8.05
N ALA A 653 -48.50 -48.13 -6.84
CA ALA A 653 -48.06 -49.11 -5.85
C ALA A 653 -49.22 -49.87 -5.20
N ALA A 654 -50.40 -49.27 -5.07
CA ALA A 654 -51.60 -49.99 -4.61
C ALA A 654 -51.98 -51.11 -5.59
N LYS A 655 -51.86 -50.88 -6.90
CA LYS A 655 -52.04 -51.90 -7.95
C LYS A 655 -50.91 -52.94 -7.95
N MET A 656 -49.65 -52.54 -7.78
CA MET A 656 -48.52 -53.48 -7.66
C MET A 656 -48.59 -54.34 -6.39
N SER A 657 -48.98 -53.77 -5.24
CA SER A 657 -49.17 -54.49 -3.99
C SER A 657 -50.32 -55.49 -4.08
N LYS A 658 -51.45 -55.12 -4.71
CA LYS A 658 -52.52 -56.07 -5.03
C LYS A 658 -52.06 -57.17 -5.99
N LEU A 659 -51.26 -56.85 -7.01
CA LEU A 659 -50.72 -57.83 -7.95
C LEU A 659 -49.74 -58.80 -7.24
N LEU A 660 -48.92 -58.30 -6.32
CA LEU A 660 -47.95 -59.08 -5.56
C LEU A 660 -48.62 -59.92 -4.46
N GLN A 661 -49.69 -59.42 -3.85
CA GLN A 661 -50.58 -60.20 -2.97
C GLN A 661 -51.33 -61.28 -3.75
N MET A 662 -51.86 -60.98 -4.94
CA MET A 662 -52.46 -62.00 -5.82
C MET A 662 -51.43 -63.02 -6.30
N ALA A 663 -50.19 -62.60 -6.58
CA ALA A 663 -49.11 -63.52 -6.94
C ALA A 663 -48.67 -64.39 -5.75
N HIS A 664 -48.70 -63.87 -4.52
CA HIS A 664 -48.42 -64.64 -3.32
C HIS A 664 -49.56 -65.61 -2.99
N GLN A 665 -50.81 -65.19 -3.17
CA GLN A 665 -51.98 -66.07 -3.08
C GLN A 665 -51.94 -67.16 -4.17
N TRP A 666 -51.55 -66.82 -5.40
CA TRP A 666 -51.36 -67.78 -6.48
C TRP A 666 -50.23 -68.77 -6.20
N LYS A 667 -49.15 -68.32 -5.55
CA LYS A 667 -48.06 -69.20 -5.11
C LYS A 667 -48.48 -70.10 -3.94
N GLN A 668 -49.33 -69.63 -3.03
CA GLN A 668 -49.91 -70.45 -1.97
C GLN A 668 -50.88 -71.50 -2.53
N THR A 669 -51.72 -71.15 -3.51
CA THR A 669 -52.61 -72.13 -4.16
C THR A 669 -51.86 -73.12 -5.07
N GLN A 670 -50.71 -72.74 -5.63
CA GLN A 670 -49.79 -73.67 -6.30
C GLN A 670 -49.08 -74.61 -5.30
N GLY A 671 -48.78 -74.14 -4.09
CA GLY A 671 -48.20 -74.96 -3.01
C GLY A 671 -49.18 -75.98 -2.43
N GLU A 672 -50.48 -75.68 -2.40
CA GLU A 672 -51.53 -76.61 -1.94
C GLU A 672 -51.92 -77.67 -2.99
N ASN A 673 -51.71 -77.40 -4.28
CA ASN A 673 -51.97 -78.37 -5.37
C ASN A 673 -50.75 -79.25 -5.74
N GLY A 674 -49.65 -79.15 -4.99
CA GLY A 674 -48.38 -79.86 -5.25
C GLY A 674 -48.06 -81.05 -4.33
N VAL A 675 -49.01 -81.49 -3.50
CA VAL A 675 -48.88 -82.72 -2.68
C VAL A 675 -50.15 -83.55 -2.82
N ALA A 676 -50.17 -84.40 -3.85
CA ALA A 676 -50.99 -85.60 -3.95
C ALA A 676 -50.12 -86.74 -4.47
#